data_AF-A0A971WTX6-F1
#
_entry.id   AF-A0A971WTX6-F1
#
_cell.length_a   1.000
_cell.length_b   1.000
_cell.length_c   1.000
_cell.angle_alpha   90.00
_cell.angle_beta   90.00
_cell.angle_gamma   90.00
#
_symmetry.space_group_name_H-M   'P 1'
#
loop_
_entity.id
_entity.type
_entity.pdbx_description
1 polymer ?
#
loop_
_entity_poly.entity_id
_entity_poly.type
_entity_poly.pdbx_seq_one_letter_code
_entity_poly.pdbx_strand_id
1 'polypeptide(L)'
;MQGKKRIISVILMLLLLGCMSKFVLADTGWRVPLYTIDVTETEHEMRTWKLKRAIKGYGREFEAAFVAIAGFEAADPYVTFILKDGTKRGLPLAVFSNEDQELALALNEELMKAAEARRANVDLGEYISEPMANRNTSFSKYFRFIWGDTRGSGGRWFNEDFRKMNEEYYDLVFEFAVHELGFFPPYGDENVKRKIDVEVFGTGIGDGWAFGSHGIWIHPDAMLQGSTVIPHEFGHVLQFYSGGYRHSPFVGFFWETHANWVQHQFIPAVPSALEVYNSRVNHFLSSTRFNYGSWMFLQYMAEHPDLGPDFVNRAWTEVKRQGTNNPRRDHGLSLEDPFQTYMRLGVEDGIFEHPEKGFGDVIGGMAARNVTWDYVFQYVYQNAVSANRRNRIVLEEVPYKEGWYRPPYAIAPQTYGYNVVELAILDGAESITVEFEGEKANAGADWRATIVVESSDGSVRYSEMWNNGVRSIDLNENDVKAYLTVAATPFIYEPVDLRQGFQAMVRYPYLVKFTGAIPQNVPVDHLEFRFSGSRHPNGGGFVSNFARVDETAYVAENAQVLGMARVRGNARIEDNAIVKDSAKVLDNAIVSGYAVVSERATVSGDARVRDYAVVAGDVEVTGNARILEYANVRGGGVVSGNAVIKNLAEVNTGSRTGSNAFEITGGTIIGLNAEFHPWSGKVESGYFYDYVNSAGNGAKISEPYLYAHYDFSKPDGTILLDKAADNNAFIEGEPFFGKVDQRDVVTLNGENQFIALNKDLSDYREMTIEVAFKWHGGQANQPLFDFGTSVDNTIYLTPHDDQGRLVLNLIHDGKHEQVVSKKAVSIDKWNAVTICFDDHTVKMYLNNELVATEEVTILPEDLRVRSSSNYIGRNQDGSSFLNASIDYVKIYSVGVKP
;
A
#
# COMPACT_ATOMS: atom_id res chain seq x y z
N MET A 1 24.16 8.43 -30.79
CA MET A 1 24.58 8.86 -29.45
C MET A 1 23.57 8.33 -28.44
N GLN A 2 23.74 7.06 -28.12
CA GLN A 2 23.07 6.33 -27.04
C GLN A 2 23.75 6.70 -25.72
N GLY A 3 22.99 6.81 -24.62
CA GLY A 3 23.56 6.96 -23.27
C GLY A 3 23.16 8.24 -22.52
N LYS A 4 21.87 8.63 -22.49
CA LYS A 4 21.30 9.54 -21.48
C LYS A 4 19.81 9.24 -21.28
N LYS A 5 19.48 8.08 -20.69
CA LYS A 5 18.07 7.68 -20.39
C LYS A 5 17.94 6.80 -19.12
N ARG A 6 18.59 7.17 -18.01
CA ARG A 6 18.43 6.49 -16.70
C ARG A 6 18.32 7.48 -15.52
N ILE A 7 17.65 8.62 -15.70
CA ILE A 7 17.59 9.67 -14.66
C ILE A 7 16.16 10.17 -14.45
N ILE A 8 15.19 9.28 -14.31
CA ILE A 8 13.81 9.68 -13.96
C ILE A 8 13.35 9.06 -12.63
N SER A 9 13.82 7.86 -12.27
CA SER A 9 13.62 7.34 -10.90
C SER A 9 14.53 8.01 -9.85
N VAL A 10 15.66 8.60 -10.28
CA VAL A 10 16.63 9.28 -9.39
C VAL A 10 16.21 10.73 -9.07
N ILE A 11 15.38 11.38 -9.89
CA ILE A 11 14.98 12.78 -9.66
C ILE A 11 13.93 12.89 -8.54
N LEU A 12 13.08 11.89 -8.34
CA LEU A 12 12.21 11.83 -7.15
C LEU A 12 13.01 11.51 -5.87
N MET A 13 14.15 10.84 -6.02
CA MET A 13 15.10 10.50 -4.94
C MET A 13 15.86 11.74 -4.41
N LEU A 14 16.02 12.78 -5.23
CA LEU A 14 16.79 13.99 -4.89
C LEU A 14 16.02 15.02 -4.04
N LEU A 15 14.71 14.91 -3.89
CA LEU A 15 13.89 15.90 -3.18
C LEU A 15 13.57 15.52 -1.71
N LEU A 16 13.86 14.29 -1.28
CA LEU A 16 13.58 13.81 0.10
C LEU A 16 14.83 13.65 0.98
N LEU A 17 16.04 13.84 0.45
CA LEU A 17 17.31 13.66 1.19
C LEU A 17 18.02 14.98 1.54
N GLY A 18 17.40 16.13 1.21
CA GLY A 18 18.00 17.44 1.41
C GLY A 18 17.59 18.10 2.72
N CYS A 19 18.18 17.72 3.85
CA CYS A 19 18.16 18.59 5.03
C CYS A 19 19.49 18.60 5.82
N MET A 20 20.07 19.81 5.82
CA MET A 20 21.04 20.43 6.74
C MET A 20 22.45 19.84 6.94
N SER A 21 23.45 20.66 6.60
CA SER A 21 24.79 20.62 7.22
C SER A 21 25.36 22.03 7.36
N LYS A 22 25.70 22.44 8.59
CA LYS A 22 26.70 23.51 8.84
C LYS A 22 28.07 22.84 8.91
N PHE A 23 29.02 23.32 8.11
CA PHE A 23 30.38 22.76 8.02
C PHE A 23 31.33 23.43 9.01
N VAL A 24 32.04 22.63 9.80
CA VAL A 24 33.40 22.93 10.28
C VAL A 24 34.21 21.64 10.16
N LEU A 25 35.21 21.61 9.28
CA LEU A 25 36.13 20.48 9.12
C LEU A 25 37.30 20.68 10.10
N ALA A 26 37.34 19.88 11.16
CA ALA A 26 38.47 19.70 12.06
C ALA A 26 38.53 18.23 12.47
N ASP A 27 39.69 17.79 12.98
CA ASP A 27 39.98 16.45 13.52
C ASP A 27 38.74 15.86 14.20
N THR A 28 38.13 14.84 13.59
CA THR A 28 36.69 14.60 13.78
C THR A 28 36.38 13.95 15.13
N GLY A 29 37.35 13.22 15.69
CA GLY A 29 37.21 12.51 16.98
C GLY A 29 36.08 11.48 17.00
N TRP A 30 35.60 11.05 15.83
CA TRP A 30 34.42 10.21 15.72
C TRP A 30 34.65 8.80 16.26
N ARG A 31 33.61 8.24 16.88
CA ARG A 31 33.61 6.90 17.46
C ARG A 31 32.51 6.04 16.86
N VAL A 32 32.72 4.73 16.87
CA VAL A 32 31.75 3.76 16.36
C VAL A 32 30.54 3.74 17.31
N PRO A 33 29.32 4.06 16.83
CA PRO A 33 28.14 4.17 17.70
C PRO A 33 27.78 2.82 18.33
N LEU A 34 27.03 2.85 19.43
CA LEU A 34 26.54 1.63 20.08
C LEU A 34 25.28 1.12 19.38
N TYR A 35 25.16 -0.20 19.30
CA TYR A 35 23.89 -0.83 18.97
C TYR A 35 23.07 -1.10 20.24
N THR A 36 21.96 -0.38 20.41
CA THR A 36 21.24 -0.32 21.70
C THR A 36 20.01 -1.22 21.78
N ILE A 37 19.61 -1.85 20.67
CA ILE A 37 18.41 -2.71 20.61
C ILE A 37 18.63 -4.00 21.42
N ASP A 38 19.81 -4.62 21.33
CA ASP A 38 20.12 -5.89 22.01
C ASP A 38 20.47 -5.77 23.49
N VAL A 39 20.52 -4.56 24.03
CA VAL A 39 20.89 -4.37 25.45
C VAL A 39 19.68 -4.70 26.32
N THR A 40 19.60 -5.92 26.84
CA THR A 40 18.45 -6.45 27.60
C THR A 40 18.42 -6.02 29.07
N GLU A 41 19.55 -5.61 29.65
CA GLU A 41 19.67 -5.29 31.07
C GLU A 41 20.44 -3.97 31.25
N THR A 42 19.85 -3.01 31.99
CA THR A 42 20.55 -1.78 32.39
C THR A 42 21.18 -1.97 33.76
N GLU A 43 22.48 -1.70 33.87
CA GLU A 43 23.14 -1.53 35.18
C GLU A 43 22.75 -0.20 35.86
N HIS A 44 22.11 0.72 35.12
CA HIS A 44 21.73 2.04 35.61
C HIS A 44 20.37 2.04 36.32
N GLU A 45 20.29 2.76 37.45
CA GLU A 45 19.07 2.89 38.25
C GLU A 45 18.02 3.79 37.57
N MET A 46 16.75 3.52 37.86
CA MET A 46 15.62 4.38 37.45
C MET A 46 15.80 5.79 38.03
N ARG A 47 15.63 6.81 37.19
CA ARG A 47 15.66 8.22 37.62
C ARG A 47 14.65 9.06 36.85
N THR A 48 14.39 10.26 37.35
CA THR A 48 13.64 11.28 36.63
C THR A 48 14.52 11.97 35.57
N TRP A 49 14.04 11.99 34.33
CA TRP A 49 14.61 12.71 33.19
C TRP A 49 13.76 13.92 32.87
N LYS A 50 14.38 15.05 32.51
CA LYS A 50 13.68 16.30 32.16
C LYS A 50 13.81 16.60 30.67
N LEU A 51 12.69 16.97 30.07
CA LEU A 51 12.59 17.40 28.69
C LEU A 51 12.44 18.92 28.59
N LYS A 52 13.00 19.54 27.55
CA LYS A 52 12.86 20.98 27.27
C LYS A 52 11.40 21.40 27.04
N ARG A 53 10.57 20.46 26.58
CA ARG A 53 9.11 20.59 26.41
C ARG A 53 8.47 19.22 26.56
N ALA A 54 7.17 19.19 26.87
CA ALA A 54 6.42 17.94 26.82
C ALA A 54 6.39 17.40 25.38
N ILE A 55 6.40 16.07 25.25
CA ILE A 55 6.35 15.33 23.99
C ILE A 55 5.17 14.36 24.07
N LYS A 56 4.56 13.97 22.95
CA LYS A 56 3.46 12.98 22.99
C LYS A 56 3.93 11.71 23.72
N GLY A 57 3.15 11.24 24.70
CA GLY A 57 3.51 10.10 25.57
C GLY A 57 4.44 10.43 26.74
N TYR A 58 4.95 11.66 26.84
CA TYR A 58 5.88 12.06 27.90
C TYR A 58 5.53 13.44 28.46
N GLY A 59 5.46 13.52 29.79
CA GLY A 59 5.42 14.82 30.47
C GLY A 59 6.67 15.66 30.22
N ARG A 60 6.78 16.80 30.89
CA ARG A 60 8.08 17.51 30.96
C ARG A 60 9.12 16.70 31.75
N GLU A 61 8.67 15.76 32.56
CA GLU A 61 9.48 14.85 33.35
C GLU A 61 8.92 13.43 33.22
N PHE A 62 9.79 12.43 33.21
CA PHE A 62 9.41 11.01 33.19
C PHE A 62 10.47 10.16 33.89
N GLU A 63 10.08 8.98 34.41
CA GLU A 63 11.01 8.04 35.06
C GLU A 63 11.50 6.98 34.08
N ALA A 64 12.80 6.79 33.98
CA ALA A 64 13.43 5.77 33.14
C ALA A 64 14.86 5.43 33.59
N ALA A 65 15.34 4.25 33.23
CA ALA A 65 16.73 3.84 33.36
C ALA A 65 17.48 4.10 32.05
N PHE A 66 18.67 4.71 32.12
CA PHE A 66 19.52 4.94 30.93
C PHE A 66 20.02 3.60 30.37
N VAL A 67 20.01 3.46 29.04
CA VAL A 67 20.60 2.31 28.34
C VAL A 67 21.92 2.72 27.69
N ALA A 68 21.85 3.62 26.72
CA ALA A 68 22.98 4.06 25.90
C ALA A 68 22.55 5.21 24.99
N ILE A 69 23.52 5.87 24.35
CA ILE A 69 23.27 6.75 23.21
C ILE A 69 23.46 5.96 21.90
N ALA A 70 22.41 5.89 21.10
CA ALA A 70 22.39 5.28 19.79
C ALA A 70 22.61 6.31 18.68
N GLY A 71 23.14 5.83 17.55
CA GLY A 71 23.27 6.61 16.32
C GLY A 71 24.55 7.46 16.23
N PHE A 72 24.85 7.89 15.01
CA PHE A 72 26.04 8.67 14.70
C PHE A 72 26.00 10.07 15.32
N GLU A 73 27.05 10.47 16.03
CA GLU A 73 27.11 11.71 16.83
C GLU A 73 26.84 12.98 16.02
N ALA A 74 27.25 13.02 14.75
CA ALA A 74 27.03 14.17 13.87
C ALA A 74 25.65 14.18 13.17
N ALA A 75 24.77 13.21 13.48
CA ALA A 75 23.47 13.04 12.86
C ALA A 75 22.33 12.91 13.90
N ASP A 76 22.33 13.79 14.91
CA ASP A 76 21.33 13.86 15.99
C ASP A 76 21.14 12.53 16.75
N PRO A 77 22.04 12.19 17.69
CA PRO A 77 22.01 10.91 18.39
C PRO A 77 20.84 10.78 19.38
N TYR A 78 20.52 9.55 19.77
CA TYR A 78 19.34 9.21 20.56
C TYR A 78 19.69 8.62 21.92
N VAL A 79 19.13 9.18 22.99
CA VAL A 79 19.19 8.56 24.31
C VAL A 79 18.18 7.43 24.34
N THR A 80 18.67 6.19 24.47
CA THR A 80 17.86 4.99 24.68
C THR A 80 17.69 4.76 26.18
N PHE A 81 16.49 4.41 26.60
CA PHE A 81 16.14 4.17 28.01
C PHE A 81 15.06 3.09 28.14
N ILE A 82 14.95 2.53 29.35
CA ILE A 82 13.91 1.56 29.72
C ILE A 82 12.93 2.23 30.69
N LEU A 83 11.64 2.14 30.37
CA LEU A 83 10.54 2.61 31.21
C LEU A 83 10.22 1.59 32.32
N LYS A 84 9.41 1.99 33.29
CA LYS A 84 9.07 1.17 34.46
C LYS A 84 8.38 -0.16 34.11
N ASP A 85 7.67 -0.19 32.99
CA ASP A 85 6.99 -1.37 32.44
C ASP A 85 7.93 -2.31 31.65
N GLY A 86 9.23 -1.97 31.57
CA GLY A 86 10.24 -2.72 30.81
C GLY A 86 10.36 -2.27 29.35
N THR A 87 9.53 -1.32 28.91
CA THR A 87 9.50 -0.88 27.52
C THR A 87 10.73 -0.04 27.17
N LYS A 88 11.43 -0.42 26.10
CA LYS A 88 12.56 0.35 25.55
C LYS A 88 12.08 1.49 24.65
N ARG A 89 12.70 2.66 24.80
CA ARG A 89 12.38 3.87 24.04
C ARG A 89 13.63 4.71 23.76
N GLY A 90 13.59 5.46 22.67
CA GLY A 90 14.64 6.35 22.22
C GLY A 90 14.09 7.75 21.94
N LEU A 91 14.75 8.78 22.50
CA LEU A 91 14.45 10.19 22.23
C LEU A 91 15.71 10.93 21.76
N PRO A 92 15.59 11.92 20.85
CA PRO A 92 16.76 12.68 20.41
C PRO A 92 17.43 13.37 21.59
N LEU A 93 18.76 13.29 21.71
CA LEU A 93 19.52 13.93 22.79
C LEU A 93 19.14 15.41 22.95
N ALA A 94 18.93 16.10 21.83
CA ALA A 94 18.56 17.51 21.79
C ALA A 94 17.28 17.88 22.56
N VAL A 95 16.34 16.94 22.77
CA VAL A 95 15.07 17.21 23.47
C VAL A 95 15.19 17.24 24.99
N PHE A 96 16.23 16.62 25.54
CA PHE A 96 16.50 16.59 26.99
C PHE A 96 16.97 17.96 27.50
N SER A 97 16.79 18.20 28.79
CA SER A 97 17.36 19.37 29.48
C SER A 97 18.89 19.40 29.32
N ASN A 98 19.51 20.58 29.40
CA ASN A 98 20.96 20.67 29.25
C ASN A 98 21.71 19.81 30.29
N GLU A 99 21.20 19.78 31.52
CA GLU A 99 21.74 18.94 32.62
C GLU A 99 21.66 17.44 32.29
N ASP A 100 20.51 16.99 31.76
CA ASP A 100 20.34 15.58 31.38
C ASP A 100 21.11 15.20 30.11
N GLN A 101 21.37 16.15 29.20
CA GLN A 101 22.25 15.92 28.05
C GLN A 101 23.68 15.66 28.50
N GLU A 102 24.22 16.51 29.39
CA GLU A 102 25.57 16.34 29.94
C GLU A 102 25.70 15.01 30.68
N LEU A 103 24.68 14.65 31.47
CA LEU A 103 24.66 13.37 32.16
C LEU A 103 24.61 12.18 31.18
N ALA A 104 23.72 12.19 30.20
CA ALA A 104 23.60 11.10 29.23
C ALA A 104 24.92 10.88 28.48
N LEU A 105 25.60 11.96 28.08
CA LEU A 105 26.92 11.89 27.46
C LEU A 105 27.97 11.29 28.41
N ALA A 106 27.98 11.70 29.68
CA ALA A 106 28.91 11.17 30.68
C ALA A 106 28.69 9.67 30.95
N LEU A 107 27.45 9.22 31.08
CA LEU A 107 27.11 7.80 31.22
C LEU A 107 27.49 7.01 29.97
N ASN A 108 27.22 7.55 28.79
CA ASN A 108 27.56 6.91 27.52
C ASN A 108 29.08 6.73 27.34
N GLU A 109 29.89 7.65 27.86
CA GLU A 109 31.34 7.59 27.75
C GLU A 109 31.93 6.31 28.39
N GLU A 110 31.36 5.83 29.50
CA GLU A 110 31.78 4.59 30.14
C GLU A 110 31.44 3.37 29.27
N LEU A 111 30.24 3.35 28.69
CA LEU A 111 29.79 2.31 27.78
C LEU A 111 30.61 2.27 26.49
N MET A 112 30.96 3.43 25.94
CA MET A 112 31.80 3.56 24.75
C MET A 112 33.20 3.02 24.99
N LYS A 113 33.82 3.30 26.15
CA LYS A 113 35.12 2.72 26.52
C LYS A 113 35.06 1.20 26.63
N ALA A 114 34.00 0.67 27.24
CA ALA A 114 33.79 -0.77 27.33
C ALA A 114 33.61 -1.40 25.94
N ALA A 115 32.83 -0.76 25.06
CA ALA A 115 32.63 -1.22 23.68
C ALA A 115 33.92 -1.21 22.86
N GLU A 116 34.73 -0.15 22.96
CA GLU A 116 36.05 -0.07 22.31
C GLU A 116 36.99 -1.18 22.80
N ALA A 117 37.02 -1.45 24.11
CA ALA A 117 37.79 -2.56 24.66
C ALA A 117 37.32 -3.92 24.12
N ARG A 118 36.00 -4.12 23.95
CA ARG A 118 35.45 -5.34 23.32
C ARG A 118 35.87 -5.46 21.86
N ARG A 119 35.74 -4.40 21.06
CA ARG A 119 36.12 -4.37 19.63
C ARG A 119 37.61 -4.67 19.44
N ALA A 120 38.46 -4.11 20.30
CA ALA A 120 39.90 -4.36 20.26
C ALA A 120 40.30 -5.83 20.49
N ASN A 121 39.42 -6.64 21.11
CA ASN A 121 39.65 -8.07 21.32
C ASN A 121 39.24 -8.93 20.10
N VAL A 122 38.60 -8.36 19.08
CA VAL A 122 38.23 -9.06 17.85
C VAL A 122 39.26 -8.78 16.77
N ASP A 123 40.12 -9.76 16.48
CA ASP A 123 41.10 -9.64 15.40
C ASP A 123 40.47 -9.94 14.05
N LEU A 124 40.23 -8.89 13.26
CA LEU A 124 39.77 -9.00 11.88
C LEU A 124 40.92 -9.22 10.88
N GLY A 125 42.18 -9.27 11.31
CA GLY A 125 43.34 -9.36 10.44
C GLY A 125 43.58 -8.09 9.62
N GLU A 126 44.71 -8.05 8.91
CA GLU A 126 45.08 -6.90 8.08
C GLU A 126 44.41 -6.95 6.70
N TYR A 127 43.74 -5.86 6.33
CA TYR A 127 43.21 -5.65 4.98
C TYR A 127 44.28 -4.99 4.12
N ILE A 128 44.84 -5.75 3.20
CA ILE A 128 45.94 -5.31 2.33
C ILE A 128 45.42 -4.78 0.99
N SER A 129 46.15 -3.85 0.38
CA SER A 129 45.89 -3.41 -0.99
C SER A 129 47.12 -2.71 -1.56
N GLU A 130 47.22 -2.69 -2.88
CA GLU A 130 48.30 -2.02 -3.62
C GLU A 130 47.76 -0.77 -4.33
N PRO A 131 48.59 0.26 -4.54
CA PRO A 131 48.25 1.39 -5.40
C PRO A 131 47.88 0.94 -6.81
N MET A 132 46.89 1.62 -7.40
CA MET A 132 46.37 1.25 -8.71
C MET A 132 47.11 2.03 -9.81
N ALA A 133 47.72 1.34 -10.77
CA ALA A 133 48.48 1.98 -11.83
C ALA A 133 47.59 2.93 -12.67
N ASN A 134 48.08 4.15 -12.93
CA ASN A 134 47.39 5.21 -13.68
C ASN A 134 46.08 5.73 -13.05
N ARG A 135 45.92 5.58 -11.73
CA ARG A 135 44.83 6.18 -10.94
C ARG A 135 45.39 6.81 -9.67
N ASN A 136 44.70 7.82 -9.17
CA ASN A 136 45.00 8.35 -7.85
C ASN A 136 44.35 7.42 -6.81
N THR A 137 45.09 7.11 -5.74
CA THR A 137 44.60 6.25 -4.66
C THR A 137 44.96 6.78 -3.28
N SER A 138 44.06 6.56 -2.32
CA SER A 138 44.32 6.72 -0.89
C SER A 138 43.72 5.52 -0.13
N PHE A 139 44.08 5.38 1.15
CA PHE A 139 43.80 4.17 1.92
C PHE A 139 43.32 4.53 3.33
N SER A 140 42.25 3.88 3.77
CA SER A 140 41.83 3.83 5.17
C SER A 140 42.15 2.45 5.76
N LYS A 141 41.67 2.11 6.96
CA LYS A 141 41.86 0.78 7.58
C LYS A 141 41.29 -0.33 6.70
N TYR A 142 40.07 -0.16 6.18
CA TYR A 142 39.38 -1.20 5.40
C TYR A 142 39.18 -0.88 3.92
N PHE A 143 39.41 0.37 3.48
CA PHE A 143 39.05 0.81 2.13
C PHE A 143 40.24 1.35 1.33
N ARG A 144 40.16 1.18 0.01
CA ARG A 144 41.02 1.85 -0.98
C ARG A 144 40.15 2.78 -1.80
N PHE A 145 40.41 4.08 -1.74
CA PHE A 145 39.70 5.09 -2.53
C PHE A 145 40.43 5.32 -3.84
N ILE A 146 39.69 5.41 -4.95
CA ILE A 146 40.21 5.48 -6.31
C ILE A 146 39.51 6.64 -7.05
N TRP A 147 40.29 7.55 -7.65
CA TRP A 147 39.74 8.66 -8.45
C TRP A 147 40.63 9.02 -9.64
N GLY A 148 40.05 9.74 -10.61
CA GLY A 148 40.77 10.24 -11.78
C GLY A 148 41.28 11.67 -11.61
N ASP A 149 41.77 12.27 -12.69
CA ASP A 149 42.39 13.61 -12.65
C ASP A 149 41.42 14.75 -12.98
N THR A 150 40.15 14.45 -13.28
CA THR A 150 39.19 15.46 -13.74
C THR A 150 38.43 16.06 -12.56
N ARG A 151 38.43 17.39 -12.42
CA ARG A 151 37.56 18.11 -11.46
C ARG A 151 36.17 18.38 -12.05
N GLY A 152 35.50 17.32 -12.51
CA GLY A 152 34.16 17.39 -13.09
C GLY A 152 33.09 17.65 -12.02
N SER A 153 31.92 17.00 -12.15
CA SER A 153 30.89 17.01 -11.11
C SER A 153 31.42 16.53 -9.74
N GLY A 154 32.43 15.65 -9.74
CA GLY A 154 33.07 15.13 -8.52
C GLY A 154 34.16 16.04 -7.92
N GLY A 155 34.23 17.32 -8.29
CA GLY A 155 35.29 18.24 -7.88
C GLY A 155 35.50 18.36 -6.36
N ARG A 156 34.47 18.09 -5.54
CA ARG A 156 34.53 18.11 -4.07
C ARG A 156 35.56 17.14 -3.51
N TRP A 157 35.78 15.99 -4.16
CA TRP A 157 36.74 14.97 -3.70
C TRP A 157 38.20 15.45 -3.63
N PHE A 158 38.54 16.48 -4.41
CA PHE A 158 39.89 17.04 -4.43
C PHE A 158 40.20 17.94 -3.22
N ASN A 159 39.21 18.20 -2.36
CA ASN A 159 39.44 18.79 -1.05
C ASN A 159 39.97 17.70 -0.10
N GLU A 160 41.14 17.94 0.48
CA GLU A 160 41.83 16.95 1.34
C GLU A 160 41.07 16.67 2.64
N ASP A 161 40.49 17.69 3.27
CA ASP A 161 39.72 17.54 4.51
C ASP A 161 38.44 16.73 4.27
N PHE A 162 37.76 16.98 3.15
CA PHE A 162 36.60 16.20 2.72
C PHE A 162 36.96 14.72 2.48
N ARG A 163 38.13 14.46 1.91
CA ARG A 163 38.62 13.10 1.68
C ARG A 163 38.95 12.38 2.99
N LYS A 164 39.72 13.02 3.88
CA LYS A 164 40.08 12.44 5.20
C LYS A 164 38.85 12.11 6.03
N MET A 165 37.89 13.04 6.07
CA MET A 165 36.61 12.81 6.74
C MET A 165 35.89 11.57 6.20
N ASN A 166 35.90 11.35 4.89
CA ASN A 166 35.30 10.14 4.30
C ASN A 166 36.11 8.87 4.59
N GLU A 167 37.43 8.92 4.57
CA GLU A 167 38.28 7.78 4.94
C GLU A 167 37.95 7.28 6.36
N GLU A 168 37.78 8.21 7.32
CA GLU A 168 37.34 7.89 8.69
C GLU A 168 35.89 7.38 8.73
N TYR A 169 34.97 8.03 8.02
CA TYR A 169 33.55 7.66 8.05
C TYR A 169 33.27 6.24 7.56
N TYR A 170 33.94 5.84 6.47
CA TYR A 170 33.80 4.49 5.92
C TYR A 170 34.30 3.41 6.89
N ASP A 171 35.42 3.66 7.57
CA ASP A 171 35.93 2.73 8.60
C ASP A 171 34.94 2.61 9.78
N LEU A 172 34.29 3.70 10.20
CA LEU A 172 33.27 3.67 11.26
C LEU A 172 32.05 2.81 10.86
N VAL A 173 31.57 2.97 9.63
CA VAL A 173 30.45 2.18 9.09
C VAL A 173 30.80 0.70 9.03
N PHE A 174 32.02 0.37 8.61
CA PHE A 174 32.53 -1.00 8.61
C PHE A 174 32.54 -1.59 10.02
N GLU A 175 33.17 -0.89 10.96
CA GLU A 175 33.31 -1.35 12.34
C GLU A 175 31.95 -1.54 13.02
N PHE A 176 31.00 -0.61 12.80
CA PHE A 176 29.65 -0.75 13.32
C PHE A 176 28.96 -2.01 12.78
N ALA A 177 28.94 -2.19 11.47
CA ALA A 177 28.21 -3.31 10.87
C ALA A 177 28.80 -4.68 11.27
N VAL A 178 30.13 -4.77 11.44
CA VAL A 178 30.78 -6.04 11.80
C VAL A 178 30.74 -6.29 13.31
N HIS A 179 31.07 -5.29 14.14
CA HIS A 179 31.22 -5.49 15.57
C HIS A 179 29.95 -5.25 16.38
N GLU A 180 29.08 -4.33 15.94
CA GLU A 180 27.87 -3.96 16.68
C GLU A 180 26.63 -4.68 16.13
N LEU A 181 26.48 -4.72 14.80
CA LEU A 181 25.38 -5.48 14.18
C LEU A 181 25.67 -6.98 14.02
N GLY A 182 26.93 -7.41 14.21
CA GLY A 182 27.32 -8.81 14.10
C GLY A 182 27.29 -9.38 12.68
N PHE A 183 27.39 -8.54 11.64
CA PHE A 183 27.39 -9.04 10.26
C PHE A 183 28.73 -9.71 9.90
N PHE A 184 28.68 -10.71 9.02
CA PHE A 184 29.87 -11.38 8.51
C PHE A 184 30.82 -10.40 7.77
N PRO A 185 32.10 -10.26 8.19
CA PRO A 185 32.99 -9.28 7.58
C PRO A 185 33.36 -9.66 6.15
N PRO A 186 33.50 -8.68 5.23
CA PRO A 186 34.04 -8.91 3.88
C PRO A 186 35.40 -9.61 3.94
N TYR A 187 35.62 -10.65 3.13
CA TYR A 187 36.81 -11.51 3.19
C TYR A 187 37.01 -12.26 4.53
N GLY A 188 35.97 -12.39 5.36
CA GLY A 188 36.09 -12.95 6.72
C GLY A 188 36.65 -14.37 6.81
N ASP A 189 36.42 -15.20 5.79
CA ASP A 189 36.87 -16.58 5.67
C ASP A 189 38.09 -16.76 4.76
N GLU A 190 38.65 -15.67 4.24
CA GLU A 190 39.85 -15.68 3.40
C GLU A 190 41.12 -15.42 4.21
N ASN A 191 42.19 -16.14 3.86
CA ASN A 191 43.52 -15.94 4.45
C ASN A 191 44.15 -14.60 4.04
N VAL A 192 43.68 -14.00 2.94
CA VAL A 192 44.17 -12.73 2.40
C VAL A 192 42.99 -11.79 2.27
N LYS A 193 42.91 -10.80 3.16
CA LYS A 193 41.82 -9.82 3.17
C LYS A 193 42.23 -8.61 2.36
N ARG A 194 41.38 -8.17 1.43
CA ARG A 194 41.67 -7.03 0.56
C ARG A 194 40.88 -5.81 0.97
N LYS A 195 41.49 -4.64 0.95
CA LYS A 195 40.73 -3.39 1.14
C LYS A 195 39.64 -3.28 0.08
N ILE A 196 38.48 -2.78 0.49
CA ILE A 196 37.29 -2.64 -0.33
C ILE A 196 37.45 -1.38 -1.19
N ASP A 197 37.19 -1.51 -2.49
CA ASP A 197 37.35 -0.39 -3.41
C ASP A 197 36.20 0.61 -3.30
N VAL A 198 36.56 1.89 -3.23
CA VAL A 198 35.64 3.03 -3.33
C VAL A 198 36.04 3.87 -4.53
N GLU A 199 35.29 3.76 -5.61
CA GLU A 199 35.52 4.54 -6.84
C GLU A 199 34.70 5.82 -6.84
N VAL A 200 35.38 6.95 -7.04
CA VAL A 200 34.77 8.27 -6.95
C VAL A 200 34.28 8.74 -8.31
N PHE A 201 32.96 8.77 -8.48
CA PHE A 201 32.31 9.28 -9.69
C PHE A 201 32.53 10.77 -9.92
N GLY A 202 32.40 11.20 -11.19
CA GLY A 202 32.60 12.60 -11.58
C GLY A 202 34.06 13.05 -11.59
N THR A 203 35.01 12.14 -11.37
CA THR A 203 36.47 12.42 -11.36
C THR A 203 37.20 11.96 -12.64
N GLY A 204 36.45 11.45 -13.63
CA GLY A 204 36.99 10.92 -14.89
C GLY A 204 37.12 9.39 -14.94
N ILE A 205 36.67 8.67 -13.90
CA ILE A 205 36.67 7.19 -13.87
C ILE A 205 35.27 6.56 -13.97
N GLY A 206 34.22 7.37 -13.80
CA GLY A 206 32.83 6.96 -13.92
C GLY A 206 31.88 8.13 -13.67
N ASP A 207 30.57 7.90 -13.88
CA ASP A 207 29.50 8.87 -13.65
C ASP A 207 28.27 8.15 -13.09
N GLY A 208 27.55 8.78 -12.16
CA GLY A 208 26.46 8.17 -11.40
C GLY A 208 26.27 8.82 -10.03
N TRP A 209 25.26 8.36 -9.27
CA TRP A 209 25.00 8.83 -7.91
C TRP A 209 25.68 7.96 -6.85
N ALA A 210 25.25 6.71 -6.70
CA ALA A 210 25.85 5.73 -5.80
C ALA A 210 25.46 4.31 -6.26
N PHE A 211 26.33 3.34 -5.99
CA PHE A 211 26.10 1.93 -6.27
C PHE A 211 27.07 1.06 -5.45
N GLY A 212 26.54 0.05 -4.77
CA GLY A 212 27.28 -0.90 -3.95
C GLY A 212 27.22 -2.33 -4.51
N SER A 213 28.33 -3.04 -4.42
CA SER A 213 28.46 -4.46 -4.75
C SER A 213 29.72 -5.01 -4.09
N HIS A 214 30.66 -5.62 -4.83
CA HIS A 214 31.97 -6.01 -4.29
C HIS A 214 32.87 -4.83 -3.84
N GLY A 215 32.48 -3.61 -4.21
CA GLY A 215 33.04 -2.32 -3.84
C GLY A 215 31.92 -1.27 -3.92
N ILE A 216 32.27 0.00 -3.77
CA ILE A 216 31.32 1.11 -3.78
C ILE A 216 31.74 2.11 -4.87
N TRP A 217 30.80 2.54 -5.71
CA TRP A 217 31.00 3.60 -6.68
C TRP A 217 30.09 4.76 -6.34
N ILE A 218 30.65 5.94 -6.06
CA ILE A 218 29.86 6.98 -5.40
C ILE A 218 30.23 8.42 -5.75
N HIS A 219 29.16 9.21 -5.80
CA HIS A 219 28.99 10.65 -5.83
C HIS A 219 29.74 11.40 -4.72
N PRO A 220 30.70 12.32 -4.89
CA PRO A 220 31.15 13.13 -3.74
C PRO A 220 30.01 13.90 -3.04
N ASP A 221 28.96 14.28 -3.75
CA ASP A 221 27.76 14.88 -3.13
C ASP A 221 26.86 13.86 -2.38
N ALA A 222 27.08 12.56 -2.56
CA ALA A 222 26.49 11.50 -1.76
C ALA A 222 27.36 11.13 -0.53
N MET A 223 28.54 11.74 -0.40
CA MET A 223 29.54 11.49 0.64
C MET A 223 29.64 12.63 1.66
N LEU A 224 28.53 13.34 1.89
CA LEU A 224 28.48 14.40 2.89
C LEU A 224 28.54 13.82 4.30
N GLN A 225 28.97 14.65 5.26
CA GLN A 225 28.94 14.29 6.68
C GLN A 225 27.53 13.85 7.10
N GLY A 226 27.42 12.70 7.77
CA GLY A 226 26.13 12.13 8.15
C GLY A 226 25.34 11.52 6.98
N SER A 227 25.97 11.30 5.83
CA SER A 227 25.31 10.68 4.68
C SER A 227 24.79 9.28 5.04
N THR A 228 23.51 9.06 4.77
CA THR A 228 22.83 7.76 4.85
C THR A 228 23.19 6.85 3.68
N VAL A 229 23.76 7.40 2.59
CA VAL A 229 24.10 6.63 1.39
C VAL A 229 25.28 5.69 1.69
N ILE A 230 26.29 6.13 2.42
CA ILE A 230 27.49 5.31 2.72
C ILE A 230 27.14 4.01 3.48
N PRO A 231 26.41 4.03 4.62
CA PRO A 231 26.02 2.80 5.30
C PRO A 231 25.05 1.94 4.48
N HIS A 232 24.20 2.56 3.65
CA HIS A 232 23.34 1.82 2.71
C HIS A 232 24.15 1.05 1.66
N GLU A 233 25.06 1.72 0.93
CA GLU A 233 25.89 1.07 -0.09
C GLU A 233 26.86 0.05 0.53
N PHE A 234 27.32 0.28 1.75
CA PHE A 234 28.10 -0.71 2.48
C PHE A 234 27.26 -1.95 2.85
N GLY A 235 25.96 -1.80 3.10
CA GLY A 235 25.01 -2.91 3.19
C GLY A 235 25.09 -3.85 1.98
N HIS A 236 25.20 -3.31 0.77
CA HIS A 236 25.38 -4.13 -0.43
C HIS A 236 26.74 -4.84 -0.50
N VAL A 237 27.79 -4.24 0.06
CA VAL A 237 29.09 -4.89 0.21
C VAL A 237 28.98 -6.11 1.10
N LEU A 238 28.37 -5.96 2.28
CA LEU A 238 28.11 -7.07 3.21
C LEU A 238 27.34 -8.21 2.53
N GLN A 239 26.27 -7.87 1.82
CA GLN A 239 25.46 -8.83 1.08
C GLN A 239 26.26 -9.53 -0.03
N PHE A 240 27.08 -8.80 -0.79
CA PHE A 240 27.92 -9.38 -1.84
C PHE A 240 28.87 -10.45 -1.27
N TYR A 241 29.58 -10.13 -0.19
CA TYR A 241 30.56 -11.03 0.43
C TYR A 241 29.92 -12.13 1.28
N SER A 242 28.67 -11.99 1.73
CA SER A 242 27.91 -13.11 2.31
C SER A 242 27.70 -14.27 1.32
N GLY A 243 27.70 -13.95 0.03
CA GLY A 243 27.39 -14.89 -1.05
C GLY A 243 25.89 -15.19 -1.20
N GLY A 244 25.03 -14.67 -0.33
CA GLY A 244 23.58 -14.96 -0.28
C GLY A 244 22.81 -14.58 -1.55
N TYR A 245 21.78 -15.37 -1.86
CA TYR A 245 20.75 -15.15 -2.89
C TYR A 245 21.19 -14.79 -4.33
N ARG A 246 22.48 -14.95 -4.68
CA ARG A 246 22.94 -14.77 -6.07
C ARG A 246 22.09 -15.59 -7.04
N HIS A 247 21.80 -14.98 -8.18
CA HIS A 247 21.02 -15.57 -9.28
C HIS A 247 19.56 -15.96 -8.94
N SER A 248 19.00 -15.50 -7.80
CA SER A 248 17.58 -15.67 -7.50
C SER A 248 16.73 -14.55 -8.14
N PRO A 249 15.62 -14.85 -8.83
CA PRO A 249 14.70 -13.84 -9.34
C PRO A 249 13.81 -13.23 -8.23
N PHE A 250 13.72 -13.87 -7.06
CA PHE A 250 12.79 -13.49 -5.98
C PHE A 250 13.39 -12.53 -4.94
N VAL A 251 14.67 -12.18 -5.04
CA VAL A 251 15.39 -11.48 -3.95
C VAL A 251 15.56 -9.97 -4.17
N GLY A 252 15.29 -9.42 -5.35
CA GLY A 252 15.70 -8.04 -5.68
C GLY A 252 15.26 -6.97 -4.66
N PHE A 253 14.07 -7.10 -4.08
CA PHE A 253 13.54 -6.17 -3.08
C PHE A 253 14.34 -6.25 -1.77
N PHE A 254 14.84 -7.45 -1.45
CA PHE A 254 15.47 -7.76 -0.18
C PHE A 254 16.88 -7.18 -0.08
N TRP A 255 17.61 -7.06 -1.21
CA TRP A 255 18.90 -6.35 -1.26
C TRP A 255 18.73 -4.91 -0.74
N GLU A 256 17.76 -4.20 -1.29
CA GLU A 256 17.46 -2.81 -0.93
C GLU A 256 16.86 -2.66 0.46
N THR A 257 15.97 -3.58 0.84
CA THR A 257 15.34 -3.64 2.16
C THR A 257 16.41 -3.77 3.25
N HIS A 258 17.30 -4.75 3.13
CA HIS A 258 18.32 -4.99 4.14
C HIS A 258 19.40 -3.89 4.15
N ALA A 259 19.79 -3.34 2.99
CA ALA A 259 20.71 -2.21 2.94
C ALA A 259 20.16 -0.96 3.67
N ASN A 260 18.87 -0.66 3.52
CA ASN A 260 18.23 0.40 4.30
C ASN A 260 18.09 0.05 5.78
N TRP A 261 17.86 -1.22 6.12
CA TRP A 261 17.85 -1.63 7.52
C TRP A 261 19.21 -1.38 8.19
N VAL A 262 20.32 -1.73 7.53
CA VAL A 262 21.69 -1.45 8.01
C VAL A 262 21.91 0.06 8.19
N GLN A 263 21.49 0.87 7.22
CA GLN A 263 21.52 2.34 7.32
C GLN A 263 20.72 2.85 8.51
N HIS A 264 19.51 2.33 8.71
CA HIS A 264 18.62 2.73 9.80
C HIS A 264 19.23 2.39 11.17
N GLN A 265 19.90 1.24 11.30
CA GLN A 265 20.59 0.90 12.55
C GLN A 265 21.73 1.87 12.87
N PHE A 266 22.46 2.35 11.85
CA PHE A 266 23.57 3.29 12.03
C PHE A 266 23.10 4.73 12.27
N ILE A 267 22.04 5.17 11.58
CA ILE A 267 21.46 6.53 11.66
C ILE A 267 19.94 6.44 11.84
N PRO A 268 19.45 6.18 13.06
CA PRO A 268 18.02 6.03 13.32
C PRO A 268 17.24 7.35 13.15
N ALA A 269 17.93 8.49 13.11
CA ALA A 269 17.35 9.81 12.87
C ALA A 269 16.66 9.94 11.51
N VAL A 270 17.04 9.10 10.53
CA VAL A 270 16.56 9.17 9.16
C VAL A 270 15.93 7.83 8.77
N PRO A 271 14.63 7.62 9.08
CA PRO A 271 13.92 6.39 8.75
C PRO A 271 13.54 6.39 7.25
N SER A 272 14.53 6.16 6.40
CA SER A 272 14.41 6.26 4.94
C SER A 272 13.23 5.45 4.40
N ALA A 273 12.43 6.06 3.53
CA ALA A 273 11.26 5.48 2.87
C ALA A 273 10.13 4.95 3.79
N LEU A 274 10.16 5.24 5.10
CA LEU A 274 9.12 4.79 6.04
C LEU A 274 7.74 5.35 5.68
N GLU A 275 7.65 6.60 5.22
CA GLU A 275 6.40 7.22 4.75
C GLU A 275 5.79 6.47 3.55
N VAL A 276 6.65 5.99 2.65
CA VAL A 276 6.24 5.24 1.46
C VAL A 276 5.69 3.88 1.87
N TYR A 277 6.40 3.17 2.74
CA TYR A 277 5.93 1.92 3.32
C TYR A 277 4.60 2.11 4.03
N ASN A 278 4.53 3.10 4.93
CA ASN A 278 3.33 3.41 5.69
C ASN A 278 2.13 3.61 4.78
N SER A 279 2.22 4.37 3.69
CA SER A 279 1.06 4.60 2.80
C SER A 279 0.48 3.38 2.08
N ARG A 280 1.15 2.22 2.10
CA ARG A 280 0.83 1.07 1.23
C ARG A 280 0.96 -0.27 1.93
N VAL A 281 0.85 -0.31 3.26
CA VAL A 281 1.08 -1.49 4.10
C VAL A 281 0.19 -2.71 3.77
N ASN A 282 -0.91 -2.50 3.04
CA ASN A 282 -1.78 -3.57 2.54
C ASN A 282 -1.18 -4.35 1.35
N HIS A 283 -0.07 -3.87 0.78
CA HIS A 283 0.65 -4.58 -0.27
C HIS A 283 1.52 -5.71 0.29
N PHE A 284 1.80 -6.71 -0.54
CA PHE A 284 2.72 -7.80 -0.19
C PHE A 284 4.12 -7.28 0.10
N LEU A 285 4.82 -7.84 1.11
CA LEU A 285 6.08 -7.28 1.63
C LEU A 285 7.20 -7.11 0.60
N SER A 286 7.26 -7.98 -0.41
CA SER A 286 8.24 -7.90 -1.50
C SER A 286 7.86 -6.93 -2.62
N SER A 287 6.80 -6.14 -2.42
CA SER A 287 6.33 -5.17 -3.39
C SER A 287 7.36 -4.10 -3.69
N THR A 288 7.64 -3.92 -4.97
CA THR A 288 8.46 -2.81 -5.48
C THR A 288 7.85 -1.43 -5.17
N ARG A 289 6.56 -1.37 -4.80
CA ARG A 289 5.86 -0.14 -4.38
C ARG A 289 6.36 0.43 -3.07
N PHE A 290 7.02 -0.39 -2.26
CA PHE A 290 7.68 0.07 -1.05
C PHE A 290 9.00 0.78 -1.33
N ASN A 291 9.52 0.67 -2.56
CA ASN A 291 10.87 1.06 -2.93
C ASN A 291 11.90 0.41 -1.98
N TYR A 292 12.26 1.17 -0.97
CA TYR A 292 13.29 0.89 0.03
C TYR A 292 12.68 0.62 1.41
N GLY A 293 11.37 0.83 1.60
CA GLY A 293 10.71 0.96 2.90
C GLY A 293 10.28 -0.33 3.60
N SER A 294 10.41 -1.50 2.96
CA SER A 294 10.00 -2.78 3.56
C SER A 294 10.84 -3.20 4.77
N TRP A 295 11.86 -2.43 5.17
CA TRP A 295 12.78 -2.80 6.25
C TRP A 295 12.12 -2.93 7.63
N MET A 296 10.87 -2.51 7.80
CA MET A 296 10.13 -2.63 9.06
C MET A 296 9.95 -4.08 9.55
N PHE A 297 9.83 -5.07 8.65
CA PHE A 297 9.73 -6.46 9.12
C PHE A 297 11.08 -6.96 9.67
N LEU A 298 12.20 -6.47 9.13
CA LEU A 298 13.53 -6.73 9.69
C LEU A 298 13.69 -6.03 11.04
N GLN A 299 13.20 -4.79 11.16
CA GLN A 299 13.20 -4.07 12.43
C GLN A 299 12.38 -4.80 13.50
N TYR A 300 11.21 -5.32 13.13
CA TYR A 300 10.39 -6.11 14.04
C TYR A 300 11.11 -7.37 14.51
N MET A 301 11.73 -8.14 13.60
CA MET A 301 12.50 -9.32 13.98
C MET A 301 13.71 -8.96 14.86
N ALA A 302 14.41 -7.86 14.54
CA ALA A 302 15.55 -7.40 15.33
C ALA A 302 15.16 -7.02 16.77
N GLU A 303 13.97 -6.43 16.98
CA GLU A 303 13.45 -6.09 18.30
C GLU A 303 12.58 -7.21 18.92
N HIS A 304 12.42 -8.35 18.25
CA HIS A 304 11.65 -9.48 18.76
C HIS A 304 12.50 -10.25 19.78
N PRO A 305 11.98 -10.50 21.00
CA PRO A 305 12.77 -11.08 22.10
C PRO A 305 13.38 -12.44 21.77
N ASP A 306 12.71 -13.24 20.93
CA ASP A 306 13.18 -14.58 20.57
C ASP A 306 14.01 -14.64 19.28
N LEU A 307 14.05 -13.56 18.46
CA LEU A 307 14.73 -13.57 17.15
C LEU A 307 16.03 -12.75 17.19
N GLY A 308 15.94 -11.47 17.51
CA GLY A 308 17.09 -10.56 17.52
C GLY A 308 17.68 -10.25 16.13
N PRO A 309 18.68 -9.35 16.06
CA PRO A 309 19.31 -8.91 14.81
C PRO A 309 20.21 -9.99 14.17
N ASP A 310 20.75 -10.92 14.95
CA ASP A 310 21.51 -12.05 14.40
C ASP A 310 20.64 -12.89 13.46
N PHE A 311 19.39 -13.14 13.83
CA PHE A 311 18.41 -13.84 12.99
C PHE A 311 18.21 -13.13 11.64
N VAL A 312 18.15 -11.80 11.63
CA VAL A 312 18.06 -10.97 10.40
C VAL A 312 19.27 -11.22 9.49
N ASN A 313 20.47 -11.22 10.06
CA ASN A 313 21.71 -11.36 9.29
C ASN A 313 21.97 -12.80 8.80
N ARG A 314 21.59 -13.81 9.59
CA ARG A 314 21.74 -15.23 9.25
C ARG A 314 21.05 -15.61 7.95
N ALA A 315 19.94 -14.95 7.59
CA ALA A 315 19.27 -15.20 6.33
C ALA A 315 20.16 -14.98 5.09
N TRP A 316 21.20 -14.13 5.16
CA TRP A 316 22.15 -13.95 4.06
C TRP A 316 23.23 -15.03 4.01
N THR A 317 23.62 -15.57 5.15
CA THR A 317 24.77 -16.48 5.29
C THR A 317 24.39 -17.95 5.41
N GLU A 318 23.11 -18.25 5.64
CA GLU A 318 22.57 -19.61 5.83
C GLU A 318 21.50 -20.01 4.80
N VAL A 319 21.26 -19.18 3.76
CA VAL A 319 20.40 -19.55 2.62
C VAL A 319 20.90 -20.82 1.93
N LYS A 320 20.00 -21.78 1.63
CA LYS A 320 20.38 -23.02 0.94
C LYS A 320 20.68 -22.79 -0.55
N ARG A 321 21.65 -23.54 -1.08
CA ARG A 321 22.09 -23.48 -2.49
C ARG A 321 22.32 -24.86 -3.09
N GLN A 322 22.24 -24.94 -4.41
CA GLN A 322 22.58 -26.15 -5.14
C GLN A 322 24.09 -26.44 -5.04
N GLY A 323 24.45 -27.62 -4.52
CA GLY A 323 25.83 -28.07 -4.35
C GLY A 323 26.15 -28.29 -2.86
N THR A 324 27.12 -27.56 -2.30
CA THR A 324 27.33 -27.56 -0.84
C THR A 324 26.41 -26.51 -0.20
N ASN A 325 25.81 -26.79 0.97
CA ASN A 325 24.97 -25.84 1.72
C ASN A 325 25.75 -24.63 2.29
N ASN A 326 26.88 -24.25 1.68
CA ASN A 326 27.68 -23.09 2.08
C ASN A 326 27.58 -22.00 1.00
N PRO A 327 26.78 -20.92 1.23
CA PRO A 327 26.59 -19.87 0.24
C PRO A 327 27.85 -19.07 -0.11
N ARG A 328 28.92 -19.20 0.69
CA ARG A 328 30.21 -18.51 0.50
C ARG A 328 31.14 -19.22 -0.49
N ARG A 329 30.99 -20.53 -0.67
CA ARG A 329 31.88 -21.37 -1.51
C ARG A 329 31.23 -21.84 -2.81
N ASP A 330 29.92 -21.73 -2.89
CA ASP A 330 29.15 -22.20 -4.04
C ASP A 330 28.63 -21.03 -4.89
N HIS A 331 28.88 -21.08 -6.19
CA HIS A 331 28.31 -20.15 -7.17
C HIS A 331 27.00 -20.70 -7.77
N GLY A 332 26.46 -21.79 -7.21
CA GLY A 332 25.19 -22.41 -7.61
C GLY A 332 23.95 -21.55 -7.32
N LEU A 333 22.84 -21.95 -7.91
CA LEU A 333 21.55 -21.28 -7.75
C LEU A 333 21.07 -21.36 -6.30
N SER A 334 20.51 -20.25 -5.81
CA SER A 334 19.86 -20.21 -4.50
C SER A 334 18.56 -21.01 -4.56
N LEU A 335 18.32 -21.87 -3.56
CA LEU A 335 17.17 -22.78 -3.51
C LEU A 335 15.99 -22.23 -2.69
N GLU A 336 16.23 -21.13 -1.96
CA GLU A 336 15.28 -20.46 -1.08
C GLU A 336 15.23 -18.97 -1.43
N ASP A 337 14.06 -18.35 -1.28
CA ASP A 337 13.95 -16.89 -1.13
C ASP A 337 14.07 -16.47 0.35
N PRO A 338 14.13 -15.16 0.66
CA PRO A 338 14.30 -14.69 2.03
C PRO A 338 13.24 -15.17 3.01
N PHE A 339 11.96 -15.22 2.61
CA PHE A 339 10.89 -15.65 3.52
C PHE A 339 10.99 -17.15 3.80
N GLN A 340 11.25 -17.98 2.79
CA GLN A 340 11.54 -19.40 3.00
C GLN A 340 12.73 -19.63 3.93
N THR A 341 13.77 -18.79 3.81
CA THR A 341 14.95 -18.86 4.68
C THR A 341 14.57 -18.56 6.13
N TYR A 342 13.86 -17.46 6.40
CA TYR A 342 13.41 -17.13 7.76
C TYR A 342 12.47 -18.18 8.36
N MET A 343 11.50 -18.66 7.57
CA MET A 343 10.60 -19.74 7.97
C MET A 343 11.37 -20.98 8.43
N ARG A 344 12.38 -21.38 7.65
CA ARG A 344 13.23 -22.52 8.01
C ARG A 344 14.05 -22.23 9.26
N LEU A 345 14.76 -21.10 9.32
CA LEU A 345 15.62 -20.76 10.45
C LEU A 345 14.83 -20.75 11.75
N GLY A 346 13.63 -20.18 11.76
CA GLY A 346 12.80 -20.17 12.97
C GLY A 346 12.36 -21.57 13.41
N VAL A 347 12.14 -22.51 12.48
CA VAL A 347 11.88 -23.93 12.83
C VAL A 347 13.15 -24.61 13.35
N GLU A 348 14.29 -24.40 12.69
CA GLU A 348 15.58 -25.00 13.08
C GLU A 348 16.05 -24.52 14.46
N ASP A 349 15.78 -23.26 14.80
CA ASP A 349 16.09 -22.66 16.10
C ASP A 349 15.04 -23.01 17.18
N GLY A 350 13.95 -23.71 16.81
CA GLY A 350 12.87 -24.11 17.73
C GLY A 350 11.93 -22.97 18.15
N ILE A 351 11.96 -21.85 17.44
CA ILE A 351 11.13 -20.66 17.66
C ILE A 351 9.75 -20.84 17.00
N PHE A 352 9.72 -21.45 15.81
CA PHE A 352 8.49 -21.73 15.07
C PHE A 352 8.13 -23.21 15.15
N GLU A 353 6.90 -23.49 15.61
CA GLU A 353 6.32 -24.84 15.55
C GLU A 353 6.07 -25.27 14.09
N HIS A 354 5.57 -24.34 13.28
CA HIS A 354 5.30 -24.51 11.86
C HIS A 354 5.82 -23.29 11.09
N PRO A 355 6.46 -23.47 9.91
CA PRO A 355 7.17 -22.40 9.22
C PRO A 355 6.25 -21.24 8.82
N GLU A 356 5.18 -21.51 8.08
CA GLU A 356 4.26 -20.49 7.57
C GLU A 356 3.46 -19.84 8.70
N LYS A 357 3.04 -20.64 9.70
CA LYS A 357 2.33 -20.14 10.88
C LYS A 357 3.21 -19.18 11.69
N GLY A 358 4.43 -19.60 12.03
CA GLY A 358 5.35 -18.81 12.84
C GLY A 358 5.78 -17.53 12.14
N PHE A 359 6.07 -17.59 10.84
CA PHE A 359 6.33 -16.38 10.06
C PHE A 359 5.08 -15.50 9.94
N GLY A 360 3.88 -16.09 9.82
CA GLY A 360 2.61 -15.38 9.89
C GLY A 360 2.42 -14.63 11.22
N ASP A 361 2.79 -15.23 12.34
CA ASP A 361 2.74 -14.61 13.66
C ASP A 361 3.71 -13.41 13.76
N VAL A 362 4.89 -13.51 13.16
CA VAL A 362 5.85 -12.38 13.02
C VAL A 362 5.20 -11.23 12.24
N ILE A 363 4.54 -11.50 11.11
CA ILE A 363 3.87 -10.46 10.32
C ILE A 363 2.68 -9.85 11.07
N GLY A 364 1.86 -10.67 11.73
CA GLY A 364 0.73 -10.20 12.55
C GLY A 364 1.20 -9.31 13.70
N GLY A 365 2.29 -9.68 14.38
CA GLY A 365 2.86 -8.92 15.47
C GLY A 365 3.46 -7.60 15.00
N MET A 366 4.15 -7.61 13.84
CA MET A 366 4.62 -6.39 13.18
C MET A 366 3.45 -5.46 12.84
N ALA A 367 2.37 -5.99 12.25
CA ALA A 367 1.19 -5.21 11.91
C ALA A 367 0.59 -4.52 13.15
N ALA A 368 0.45 -5.26 14.25
CA ALA A 368 -0.03 -4.74 15.53
C ALA A 368 0.84 -3.60 16.08
N ARG A 369 2.18 -3.78 16.13
CA ARG A 369 3.12 -2.74 16.61
C ARG A 369 3.17 -1.51 15.70
N ASN A 370 3.02 -1.68 14.39
CA ASN A 370 3.10 -0.58 13.43
C ASN A 370 1.96 0.45 13.54
N VAL A 371 0.84 0.10 14.20
CA VAL A 371 -0.29 1.03 14.38
C VAL A 371 0.12 2.28 15.17
N THR A 372 0.88 2.05 16.24
CA THR A 372 1.40 3.06 17.17
C THR A 372 2.91 3.24 17.03
N TRP A 373 3.55 2.49 16.12
CA TRP A 373 5.00 2.42 15.94
C TRP A 373 5.73 2.06 17.23
N ASP A 374 5.22 1.05 17.93
CA ASP A 374 5.72 0.57 19.23
C ASP A 374 7.07 -0.15 19.10
N TYR A 375 8.13 0.65 18.89
CA TYR A 375 9.52 0.24 18.73
C TYR A 375 10.41 1.15 19.59
N VAL A 376 11.71 0.80 19.69
CA VAL A 376 12.70 1.66 20.38
C VAL A 376 12.64 3.09 19.84
N PHE A 377 12.64 3.29 18.52
CA PHE A 377 12.64 4.63 17.89
C PHE A 377 11.23 5.19 17.58
N GLN A 378 10.22 4.84 18.39
CA GLN A 378 8.82 5.27 18.22
C GLN A 378 8.66 6.77 17.90
N TYR A 379 9.39 7.64 18.61
CA TYR A 379 9.32 9.09 18.38
C TYR A 379 9.63 9.48 16.93
N VAL A 380 10.66 8.89 16.35
CA VAL A 380 11.10 9.21 14.98
C VAL A 380 10.08 8.68 13.98
N TYR A 381 9.64 7.44 14.16
CA TYR A 381 8.67 6.80 13.28
C TYR A 381 7.34 7.55 13.25
N GLN A 382 6.82 7.90 14.42
CA GLN A 382 5.58 8.68 14.52
C GLN A 382 5.71 10.05 13.87
N ASN A 383 6.85 10.74 14.02
CA ASN A 383 7.05 12.04 13.37
C ASN A 383 7.16 11.92 11.85
N ALA A 384 7.88 10.91 11.35
CA ALA A 384 8.02 10.65 9.92
C ALA A 384 6.66 10.39 9.25
N VAL A 385 5.78 9.61 9.88
CA VAL A 385 4.51 9.21 9.25
C VAL A 385 3.29 10.03 9.69
N SER A 386 3.47 11.01 10.57
CA SER A 386 2.37 11.77 11.21
C SER A 386 1.41 12.44 10.24
N ALA A 387 1.88 12.81 9.04
CA ALA A 387 1.10 13.48 8.00
C ALA A 387 0.40 12.52 7.02
N ASN A 388 0.62 11.20 7.13
CA ASN A 388 0.19 10.23 6.14
C ASN A 388 -0.66 9.14 6.79
N ARG A 389 -2.00 9.27 6.69
CA ARG A 389 -2.93 8.27 7.24
C ARG A 389 -3.62 7.43 6.17
N ARG A 390 -3.04 7.37 4.96
CA ARG A 390 -3.54 6.54 3.83
C ARG A 390 -3.61 5.04 4.13
N ASN A 391 -3.00 4.60 5.22
CA ASN A 391 -2.99 3.20 5.66
C ASN A 391 -4.12 2.82 6.59
N ARG A 392 -4.92 3.80 7.02
CA ARG A 392 -6.16 3.55 7.74
C ARG A 392 -7.22 3.19 6.72
N ILE A 393 -7.84 2.04 6.92
CA ILE A 393 -8.90 1.57 6.03
C ILE A 393 -10.26 1.91 6.61
N VAL A 394 -11.18 2.28 5.74
CA VAL A 394 -12.60 2.40 6.08
C VAL A 394 -13.26 1.09 5.67
N LEU A 395 -13.87 0.41 6.65
CA LEU A 395 -14.64 -0.79 6.37
C LEU A 395 -16.03 -0.40 5.83
N GLU A 396 -16.54 -1.18 4.89
CA GLU A 396 -17.88 -1.06 4.35
C GLU A 396 -18.80 -2.07 5.06
N GLU A 397 -20.00 -1.64 5.45
CA GLU A 397 -21.01 -2.57 5.95
C GLU A 397 -21.44 -3.52 4.82
N VAL A 398 -21.62 -4.79 5.15
CA VAL A 398 -22.07 -5.81 4.20
C VAL A 398 -23.60 -5.74 4.11
N PRO A 399 -24.17 -5.29 2.97
CA PRO A 399 -25.60 -4.92 2.92
C PRO A 399 -26.57 -6.07 3.20
N TYR A 400 -26.10 -7.31 3.10
CA TYR A 400 -26.85 -8.53 3.29
C TYR A 400 -26.47 -9.32 4.55
N LYS A 401 -25.58 -8.78 5.40
CA LYS A 401 -25.16 -9.38 6.65
C LYS A 401 -25.09 -8.29 7.73
N GLU A 402 -26.24 -8.00 8.34
CA GLU A 402 -26.41 -6.88 9.28
C GLU A 402 -25.33 -6.82 10.37
N GLY A 403 -24.71 -5.65 10.53
CA GLY A 403 -23.66 -5.38 11.53
C GLY A 403 -22.30 -6.00 11.20
N TRP A 404 -22.15 -6.67 10.07
CA TRP A 404 -20.86 -7.14 9.57
C TRP A 404 -20.26 -6.13 8.61
N TYR A 405 -18.94 -6.00 8.66
CA TYR A 405 -18.16 -5.09 7.85
C TYR A 405 -17.06 -5.83 7.10
N ARG A 406 -16.66 -5.30 5.94
CA ARG A 406 -15.61 -5.85 5.06
C ARG A 406 -14.70 -4.72 4.57
N PRO A 407 -13.39 -4.94 4.38
CA PRO A 407 -12.58 -3.99 3.62
C PRO A 407 -13.02 -4.00 2.15
N PRO A 408 -13.04 -2.84 1.45
CA PRO A 408 -13.14 -2.82 0.00
C PRO A 408 -12.08 -3.74 -0.62
N TYR A 409 -12.48 -4.58 -1.59
CA TYR A 409 -11.61 -5.63 -2.14
C TYR A 409 -10.25 -5.10 -2.61
N ALA A 410 -10.23 -3.92 -3.24
CA ALA A 410 -9.03 -3.26 -3.75
C ALA A 410 -7.95 -3.03 -2.67
N ILE A 411 -8.36 -2.81 -1.41
CA ILE A 411 -7.46 -2.49 -0.29
C ILE A 411 -7.36 -3.59 0.76
N ALA A 412 -8.06 -4.71 0.57
CA ALA A 412 -7.84 -5.94 1.35
C ALA A 412 -6.35 -6.34 1.30
N PRO A 413 -5.81 -6.92 2.37
CA PRO A 413 -4.39 -7.23 2.46
C PRO A 413 -4.00 -8.25 1.38
N GLN A 414 -2.84 -8.04 0.77
CA GLN A 414 -2.13 -9.06 -0.03
C GLN A 414 -1.26 -9.91 0.90
N THR A 415 -0.71 -11.03 0.41
CA THR A 415 0.20 -11.90 1.16
C THR A 415 1.26 -11.10 1.93
N TYR A 416 1.24 -11.20 3.25
CA TYR A 416 2.08 -10.48 4.23
C TYR A 416 1.90 -8.95 4.30
N GLY A 417 0.96 -8.40 3.56
CA GLY A 417 0.42 -7.07 3.82
C GLY A 417 -0.64 -7.09 4.93
N TYR A 418 -0.99 -5.92 5.43
CA TYR A 418 -1.97 -5.77 6.50
C TYR A 418 -2.86 -4.54 6.36
N ASN A 419 -3.98 -4.56 7.06
CA ASN A 419 -4.88 -3.44 7.23
C ASN A 419 -4.81 -2.89 8.66
N VAL A 420 -5.08 -1.60 8.80
CA VAL A 420 -5.29 -0.94 10.09
C VAL A 420 -6.67 -0.28 10.06
N VAL A 421 -7.59 -0.80 10.88
CA VAL A 421 -8.94 -0.25 11.07
C VAL A 421 -8.92 0.59 12.34
N GLU A 422 -9.27 1.86 12.26
CA GLU A 422 -9.44 2.70 13.45
C GLU A 422 -10.84 2.49 14.03
N LEU A 423 -10.94 2.36 15.35
CA LEU A 423 -12.18 2.07 16.06
C LEU A 423 -12.57 3.25 16.96
N ALA A 424 -13.84 3.64 16.91
CA ALA A 424 -14.44 4.52 17.90
C ALA A 424 -15.00 3.65 19.05
N ILE A 425 -14.46 3.85 20.24
CA ILE A 425 -14.91 3.18 21.48
C ILE A 425 -16.29 3.73 21.83
N LEU A 426 -17.26 2.86 22.11
CA LEU A 426 -18.61 3.28 22.49
C LEU A 426 -18.64 3.76 23.95
N ASP A 427 -19.44 4.78 24.23
CA ASP A 427 -19.62 5.30 25.59
C ASP A 427 -20.09 4.19 26.54
N GLY A 428 -19.36 3.99 27.64
CA GLY A 428 -19.65 2.98 28.65
C GLY A 428 -19.23 1.55 28.28
N ALA A 429 -18.46 1.34 27.20
CA ALA A 429 -17.91 0.04 26.88
C ALA A 429 -16.88 -0.42 27.93
N GLU A 430 -17.05 -1.62 28.47
CA GLU A 430 -16.09 -2.27 29.39
C GLU A 430 -15.03 -3.11 28.64
N SER A 431 -15.34 -3.50 27.40
CA SER A 431 -14.45 -4.26 26.52
C SER A 431 -14.74 -3.98 25.06
N ILE A 432 -13.78 -4.27 24.20
CA ILE A 432 -13.98 -4.35 22.74
C ILE A 432 -13.94 -5.83 22.36
N THR A 433 -14.98 -6.28 21.67
CA THR A 433 -15.07 -7.64 21.12
C THR A 433 -15.17 -7.58 19.60
N VAL A 434 -14.40 -8.43 18.93
CA VAL A 434 -14.39 -8.59 17.48
C VAL A 434 -14.69 -10.05 17.14
N GLU A 435 -15.80 -10.26 16.44
CA GLU A 435 -16.05 -11.47 15.66
C GLU A 435 -15.35 -11.32 14.32
N PHE A 436 -14.52 -12.31 13.95
CA PHE A 436 -13.72 -12.30 12.73
C PHE A 436 -14.01 -13.56 11.91
N GLU A 437 -14.28 -13.41 10.62
CA GLU A 437 -14.40 -14.49 9.65
C GLU A 437 -13.51 -14.20 8.44
N GLY A 438 -12.51 -15.06 8.20
CA GLY A 438 -11.69 -14.97 7.00
C GLY A 438 -12.45 -15.45 5.76
N GLU A 439 -12.45 -14.64 4.70
CA GLU A 439 -13.08 -15.03 3.43
C GLU A 439 -12.15 -15.97 2.66
N LYS A 440 -12.65 -17.14 2.27
CA LYS A 440 -11.84 -18.15 1.57
C LYS A 440 -11.41 -17.62 0.20
N ALA A 441 -10.29 -16.89 0.14
CA ALA A 441 -9.75 -16.35 -1.09
C ALA A 441 -9.01 -17.41 -1.91
N ASN A 442 -8.48 -18.45 -1.25
CA ASN A 442 -7.87 -19.64 -1.85
C ASN A 442 -7.78 -20.76 -0.80
N ALA A 443 -7.25 -21.94 -1.19
CA ALA A 443 -7.14 -23.11 -0.32
C ALA A 443 -6.21 -22.94 0.89
N GLY A 444 -5.29 -21.98 0.86
CA GLY A 444 -4.34 -21.69 1.93
C GLY A 444 -4.58 -20.35 2.63
N ALA A 445 -5.74 -19.74 2.44
CA ALA A 445 -6.05 -18.42 3.01
C ALA A 445 -6.06 -18.47 4.53
N ASP A 446 -5.31 -17.57 5.16
CA ASP A 446 -5.19 -17.44 6.61
C ASP A 446 -4.82 -15.99 6.97
N TRP A 447 -5.13 -15.58 8.19
CA TRP A 447 -4.99 -14.20 8.67
C TRP A 447 -4.39 -14.15 10.07
N ARG A 448 -3.90 -12.97 10.46
CA ARG A 448 -3.63 -12.63 11.86
C ARG A 448 -4.29 -11.31 12.22
N ALA A 449 -5.23 -11.37 13.15
CA ALA A 449 -5.95 -10.24 13.68
C ALA A 449 -5.49 -9.90 15.10
N THR A 450 -5.46 -8.62 15.46
CA THR A 450 -5.13 -8.15 16.81
C THR A 450 -5.88 -6.87 17.14
N ILE A 451 -6.54 -6.81 18.31
CA ILE A 451 -7.09 -5.56 18.84
C ILE A 451 -5.96 -4.83 19.55
N VAL A 452 -5.76 -3.56 19.22
CA VAL A 452 -4.72 -2.70 19.80
C VAL A 452 -5.39 -1.53 20.49
N VAL A 453 -5.06 -1.27 21.75
CA VAL A 453 -5.56 -0.11 22.50
C VAL A 453 -4.39 0.77 22.97
N GLU A 454 -4.49 2.08 22.73
CA GLU A 454 -3.51 3.10 23.17
C GLU A 454 -4.14 3.89 24.32
N SER A 455 -3.48 3.89 25.48
CA SER A 455 -3.89 4.68 26.63
C SER A 455 -3.41 6.14 26.53
N SER A 456 -3.98 7.02 27.34
CA SER A 456 -3.70 8.47 27.30
C SER A 456 -2.24 8.84 27.60
N ASP A 457 -1.52 7.95 28.30
CA ASP A 457 -0.09 8.06 28.59
C ASP A 457 0.80 7.53 27.46
N GLY A 458 0.22 6.97 26.39
CA GLY A 458 0.93 6.40 25.26
C GLY A 458 1.32 4.92 25.42
N SER A 459 0.98 4.28 26.54
CA SER A 459 1.12 2.83 26.68
C SER A 459 0.17 2.10 25.73
N VAL A 460 0.59 0.91 25.28
CA VAL A 460 -0.12 0.14 24.26
C VAL A 460 -0.36 -1.27 24.78
N ARG A 461 -1.57 -1.77 24.61
CA ARG A 461 -1.93 -3.17 24.92
C ARG A 461 -2.49 -3.85 23.69
N TYR A 462 -2.30 -5.16 23.64
CA TYR A 462 -2.66 -6.02 22.52
C TYR A 462 -3.56 -7.14 23.05
N SER A 463 -4.61 -7.49 22.31
CA SER A 463 -5.30 -8.76 22.54
C SER A 463 -4.37 -9.93 22.20
N GLU A 464 -4.71 -11.14 22.64
CA GLU A 464 -4.13 -12.33 22.01
C GLU A 464 -4.51 -12.35 20.53
N MET A 465 -3.53 -12.67 19.67
CA MET A 465 -3.69 -12.75 18.23
C MET A 465 -4.57 -13.95 17.84
N TRP A 466 -5.37 -13.81 16.79
CA TRP A 466 -6.22 -14.89 16.30
C TRP A 466 -6.44 -14.81 14.79
N ASN A 467 -7.03 -15.85 14.20
CA ASN A 467 -7.25 -15.94 12.75
C ASN A 467 -8.70 -16.24 12.33
N ASN A 468 -9.55 -16.67 13.27
CA ASN A 468 -10.98 -16.87 13.06
C ASN A 468 -11.74 -16.89 14.40
N GLY A 469 -13.03 -16.56 14.39
CA GLY A 469 -13.88 -16.56 15.58
C GLY A 469 -13.79 -15.26 16.40
N VAL A 470 -14.02 -15.37 17.71
CA VAL A 470 -14.25 -14.20 18.59
C VAL A 470 -13.02 -13.92 19.46
N ARG A 471 -12.63 -12.64 19.55
CA ARG A 471 -11.65 -12.15 20.52
C ARG A 471 -12.09 -10.86 21.18
N SER A 472 -11.64 -10.66 22.42
CA SER A 472 -11.95 -9.48 23.21
C SER A 472 -10.71 -8.94 23.91
N ILE A 473 -10.73 -7.64 24.21
CA ILE A 473 -9.81 -6.97 25.13
C ILE A 473 -10.60 -6.09 26.09
N ASP A 474 -10.31 -6.19 27.38
CA ASP A 474 -10.90 -5.32 28.40
C ASP A 474 -10.33 -3.91 28.29
N LEU A 475 -11.19 -2.92 28.49
CA LEU A 475 -10.84 -1.50 28.47
C LEU A 475 -10.49 -1.00 29.87
N ASN A 476 -9.43 -0.21 29.95
CA ASN A 476 -9.05 0.53 31.14
C ASN A 476 -9.59 1.97 31.05
N GLU A 477 -9.77 2.63 32.21
CA GLU A 477 -10.29 4.00 32.27
C GLU A 477 -9.46 5.03 31.46
N ASN A 478 -8.18 4.76 31.25
CA ASN A 478 -7.26 5.62 30.52
C ASN A 478 -7.09 5.25 29.04
N ASP A 479 -7.81 4.25 28.52
CA ASP A 479 -7.77 3.92 27.09
C ASP A 479 -8.50 4.96 26.25
N VAL A 480 -7.79 5.53 25.26
CA VAL A 480 -8.30 6.66 24.47
C VAL A 480 -8.38 6.39 22.98
N LYS A 481 -7.71 5.33 22.49
CA LYS A 481 -7.84 4.89 21.09
C LYS A 481 -7.83 3.38 20.99
N ALA A 482 -8.53 2.88 19.98
CA ALA A 482 -8.55 1.46 19.65
C ALA A 482 -8.41 1.25 18.14
N TYR A 483 -7.82 0.11 17.79
CA TYR A 483 -7.58 -0.30 16.41
C TYR A 483 -7.79 -1.81 16.28
N LEU A 484 -8.14 -2.26 15.08
CA LEU A 484 -8.00 -3.64 14.66
C LEU A 484 -6.96 -3.72 13.55
N THR A 485 -5.93 -4.55 13.74
CA THR A 485 -5.02 -4.92 12.66
C THR A 485 -5.40 -6.26 12.09
N VAL A 486 -5.28 -6.42 10.77
CA VAL A 486 -5.50 -7.70 10.09
C VAL A 486 -4.43 -7.89 9.03
N ALA A 487 -3.54 -8.85 9.22
CA ALA A 487 -2.53 -9.27 8.25
C ALA A 487 -3.01 -10.50 7.48
N ALA A 488 -2.71 -10.56 6.17
CA ALA A 488 -2.89 -11.79 5.39
C ALA A 488 -1.64 -12.65 5.50
N THR A 489 -1.78 -13.86 6.03
CA THR A 489 -0.65 -14.74 6.37
C THR A 489 -0.95 -16.14 5.87
N PRO A 490 -1.07 -16.34 4.54
CA PRO A 490 -1.52 -17.61 3.98
C PRO A 490 -0.59 -18.75 4.39
N PHE A 491 -1.20 -19.92 4.63
CA PHE A 491 -0.49 -21.15 4.99
C PHE A 491 0.19 -21.82 3.80
N ILE A 492 -0.12 -21.36 2.57
CA ILE A 492 0.56 -21.75 1.35
C ILE A 492 1.33 -20.53 0.86
N TYR A 493 2.65 -20.56 1.03
CA TYR A 493 3.52 -19.51 0.54
C TYR A 493 4.01 -19.83 -0.88
N GLU A 494 3.80 -18.88 -1.79
CA GLU A 494 4.34 -18.92 -3.15
C GLU A 494 5.26 -17.70 -3.38
N PRO A 495 6.53 -17.92 -3.77
CA PRO A 495 7.43 -16.82 -4.10
C PRO A 495 6.90 -15.98 -5.26
N VAL A 496 6.88 -14.65 -5.07
CA VAL A 496 6.43 -13.66 -6.06
C VAL A 496 7.64 -13.05 -6.74
N ASP A 497 7.69 -13.10 -8.07
CA ASP A 497 8.73 -12.42 -8.86
C ASP A 497 8.58 -10.89 -8.73
N LEU A 498 9.70 -10.17 -8.67
CA LEU A 498 9.81 -8.71 -8.61
C LEU A 498 8.92 -7.94 -9.61
N ARG A 499 8.67 -8.53 -10.77
CA ARG A 499 7.86 -7.92 -11.84
C ARG A 499 6.68 -8.77 -12.26
N GLN A 500 6.19 -9.64 -11.38
CA GLN A 500 4.95 -10.35 -11.65
C GLN A 500 3.81 -9.33 -11.78
N GLY A 501 3.09 -9.39 -12.90
CA GLY A 501 1.99 -8.46 -13.16
C GLY A 501 0.91 -8.59 -12.08
N PHE A 502 0.32 -7.45 -11.68
CA PHE A 502 -0.48 -7.36 -10.45
C PHE A 502 -1.73 -8.25 -10.46
N GLN A 503 -2.23 -8.68 -11.63
CA GLN A 503 -3.35 -9.64 -11.75
C GLN A 503 -3.09 -11.00 -11.13
N ALA A 504 -1.85 -11.34 -10.82
CA ALA A 504 -1.50 -12.57 -10.13
C ALA A 504 -1.53 -12.45 -8.59
N MET A 505 -1.80 -11.27 -8.03
CA MET A 505 -1.68 -11.04 -6.59
C MET A 505 -3.02 -11.22 -5.88
N VAL A 506 -3.14 -12.32 -5.13
CA VAL A 506 -4.34 -12.63 -4.33
C VAL A 506 -4.56 -11.58 -3.24
N ARG A 507 -5.82 -11.18 -3.06
CA ARG A 507 -6.31 -10.36 -1.96
C ARG A 507 -7.03 -11.26 -0.96
N TYR A 508 -6.88 -10.97 0.32
CA TYR A 508 -7.44 -11.77 1.41
C TYR A 508 -8.49 -10.96 2.19
N PRO A 509 -9.70 -10.76 1.64
CA PRO A 509 -10.78 -10.08 2.35
C PRO A 509 -11.17 -10.85 3.62
N TYR A 510 -11.89 -10.16 4.52
CA TYR A 510 -12.37 -10.72 5.77
C TYR A 510 -13.63 -9.97 6.20
N LEU A 511 -14.42 -10.62 7.04
CA LEU A 511 -15.62 -10.06 7.66
C LEU A 511 -15.38 -9.85 9.14
N VAL A 512 -15.83 -8.72 9.66
CA VAL A 512 -15.75 -8.40 11.08
C VAL A 512 -17.06 -7.84 11.62
N LYS A 513 -17.37 -8.19 12.86
CA LYS A 513 -18.48 -7.62 13.63
C LYS A 513 -17.97 -7.16 14.98
N PHE A 514 -18.38 -5.97 15.39
CA PHE A 514 -17.86 -5.31 16.60
C PHE A 514 -18.91 -5.26 17.71
N THR A 515 -18.46 -5.34 18.95
CA THR A 515 -19.23 -5.00 20.16
C THR A 515 -18.35 -4.16 21.09
N GLY A 516 -18.90 -3.09 21.67
CA GLY A 516 -18.15 -2.12 22.48
C GLY A 516 -17.36 -1.07 21.68
N ALA A 517 -17.29 -1.21 20.36
CA ALA A 517 -16.72 -0.23 19.44
C ALA A 517 -17.43 -0.28 18.07
N ILE A 518 -17.21 0.73 17.24
CA ILE A 518 -17.58 0.75 15.81
C ILE A 518 -16.37 1.14 14.96
N PRO A 519 -16.24 0.64 13.72
CA PRO A 519 -15.18 1.10 12.83
C PRO A 519 -15.41 2.57 12.45
N GLN A 520 -14.34 3.37 12.41
CA GLN A 520 -14.43 4.73 11.90
C GLN A 520 -14.80 4.68 10.41
N ASN A 521 -15.86 5.40 10.05
CA ASN A 521 -16.40 5.46 8.69
C ASN A 521 -15.93 6.71 7.91
N VAL A 522 -15.18 7.61 8.55
CA VAL A 522 -14.57 8.80 7.94
C VAL A 522 -13.04 8.63 7.94
N PRO A 523 -12.34 8.79 6.81
CA PRO A 523 -10.88 8.72 6.83
C PRO A 523 -10.31 9.91 7.59
N VAL A 524 -9.25 9.64 8.35
CA VAL A 524 -8.77 10.56 9.37
C VAL A 524 -8.21 11.88 8.81
N ASP A 525 -7.77 11.89 7.55
CA ASP A 525 -7.23 13.09 6.88
C ASP A 525 -8.33 14.03 6.33
N HIS A 526 -9.62 13.67 6.46
CA HIS A 526 -10.75 14.50 6.00
C HIS A 526 -11.26 15.50 7.06
N LEU A 527 -10.74 15.45 8.28
CA LEU A 527 -11.23 16.27 9.40
C LEU A 527 -10.42 17.56 9.58
N GLU A 528 -11.10 18.68 9.38
CA GLU A 528 -10.76 20.07 9.74
C GLU A 528 -9.61 20.78 9.00
N PHE A 529 -9.99 21.57 7.99
CA PHE A 529 -9.26 22.79 7.67
C PHE A 529 -10.01 24.03 8.17
N ARG A 530 -9.36 24.86 8.99
CA ARG A 530 -9.94 26.11 9.50
C ARG A 530 -9.78 27.23 8.48
N PHE A 531 -10.72 27.31 7.53
CA PHE A 531 -10.83 28.42 6.60
C PHE A 531 -12.02 29.31 6.98
N SER A 532 -11.93 30.62 6.70
CA SER A 532 -13.09 31.51 6.73
C SER A 532 -13.93 31.31 5.47
N GLY A 533 -15.24 31.22 5.61
CA GLY A 533 -16.15 30.90 4.51
C GLY A 533 -17.62 30.98 4.90
N SER A 534 -18.48 30.50 4.01
CA SER A 534 -19.94 30.46 4.18
C SER A 534 -20.53 29.17 3.59
N ARG A 535 -21.79 28.88 3.92
CA ARG A 535 -22.51 27.70 3.44
C ARG A 535 -23.11 28.01 2.05
N HIS A 536 -22.97 27.10 1.09
CA HIS A 536 -23.55 27.26 -0.24
C HIS A 536 -25.10 27.13 -0.17
N PRO A 537 -25.88 28.00 -0.83
CA PRO A 537 -27.35 27.94 -0.75
C PRO A 537 -27.94 26.66 -1.35
N ASN A 538 -27.26 26.06 -2.34
CA ASN A 538 -27.66 24.80 -2.93
C ASN A 538 -26.82 23.65 -2.34
N GLY A 539 -27.38 22.95 -1.36
CA GLY A 539 -26.80 21.76 -0.70
C GLY A 539 -26.16 21.99 0.67
N GLY A 540 -25.81 23.23 1.03
CA GLY A 540 -25.32 23.56 2.37
C GLY A 540 -23.84 23.24 2.64
N GLY A 541 -23.03 22.88 1.64
CA GLY A 541 -21.61 22.63 1.83
C GLY A 541 -20.79 23.89 2.12
N PHE A 542 -19.58 23.71 2.66
CA PHE A 542 -18.73 24.84 3.06
C PHE A 542 -17.92 25.39 1.88
N VAL A 543 -17.97 26.71 1.67
CA VAL A 543 -17.22 27.41 0.63
C VAL A 543 -16.34 28.48 1.27
N SER A 544 -15.02 28.35 1.10
CA SER A 544 -14.07 29.34 1.60
C SER A 544 -14.21 30.69 0.88
N ASN A 545 -13.84 31.79 1.55
CA ASN A 545 -13.97 33.16 1.02
C ASN A 545 -13.23 33.43 -0.30
N PHE A 546 -12.25 32.58 -0.66
CA PHE A 546 -11.46 32.72 -1.88
C PHE A 546 -11.95 31.84 -3.03
N ALA A 547 -12.81 30.85 -2.74
CA ALA A 547 -13.39 29.97 -3.73
C ALA A 547 -14.55 30.67 -4.48
N ARG A 548 -14.86 30.20 -5.69
CA ARG A 548 -16.00 30.69 -6.47
C ARG A 548 -16.88 29.53 -6.89
N VAL A 549 -18.11 29.51 -6.39
CA VAL A 549 -19.11 28.49 -6.68
C VAL A 549 -20.33 29.18 -7.30
N ASP A 550 -20.80 28.71 -8.45
CA ASP A 550 -22.02 29.22 -9.09
C ASP A 550 -23.26 28.76 -8.31
N GLU A 551 -24.33 29.57 -8.27
CA GLU A 551 -25.58 29.23 -7.58
C GLU A 551 -26.23 27.93 -8.11
N THR A 552 -26.00 27.61 -9.39
CA THR A 552 -26.49 26.37 -10.04
C THR A 552 -25.72 25.12 -9.65
N ALA A 553 -24.50 25.25 -9.11
CA ALA A 553 -23.75 24.11 -8.62
C ALA A 553 -24.34 23.60 -7.31
N TYR A 554 -24.25 22.30 -7.06
CA TYR A 554 -24.66 21.69 -5.80
C TYR A 554 -23.42 21.37 -4.95
N VAL A 555 -23.44 21.74 -3.67
CA VAL A 555 -22.38 21.39 -2.70
C VAL A 555 -23.05 20.79 -1.48
N ALA A 556 -22.91 19.48 -1.26
CA ALA A 556 -23.52 18.76 -0.14
C ALA A 556 -23.02 19.26 1.22
N GLU A 557 -23.81 19.05 2.27
CA GLU A 557 -23.58 19.58 3.62
C GLU A 557 -22.18 19.29 4.18
N ASN A 558 -21.62 18.11 3.90
CA ASN A 558 -20.29 17.70 4.36
C ASN A 558 -19.16 17.97 3.35
N ALA A 559 -19.49 18.40 2.13
CA ALA A 559 -18.52 18.73 1.10
C ALA A 559 -17.88 20.11 1.33
N GLN A 560 -16.63 20.27 0.85
CA GLN A 560 -15.84 21.48 1.06
C GLN A 560 -15.21 22.00 -0.24
N VAL A 561 -15.35 23.31 -0.49
CA VAL A 561 -14.70 24.03 -1.59
C VAL A 561 -13.75 25.09 -1.01
N LEU A 562 -12.45 24.87 -1.18
CA LEU A 562 -11.38 25.56 -0.45
C LEU A 562 -10.40 26.27 -1.41
N GLY A 563 -9.57 27.16 -0.87
CA GLY A 563 -8.56 27.88 -1.66
C GLY A 563 -9.18 28.76 -2.75
N MET A 564 -8.56 28.78 -3.93
CA MET A 564 -9.00 29.49 -5.14
C MET A 564 -9.83 28.61 -6.09
N ALA A 565 -10.39 27.49 -5.59
CA ALA A 565 -11.14 26.54 -6.39
C ALA A 565 -12.37 27.17 -7.07
N ARG A 566 -12.76 26.62 -8.21
CA ARG A 566 -13.92 27.09 -8.99
C ARG A 566 -14.87 25.94 -9.31
N VAL A 567 -16.13 26.06 -8.90
CA VAL A 567 -17.20 25.10 -9.21
C VAL A 567 -18.28 25.82 -10.01
N ARG A 568 -18.59 25.36 -11.23
CA ARG A 568 -19.45 26.10 -12.18
C ARG A 568 -20.42 25.20 -12.92
N GLY A 569 -21.45 25.79 -13.52
CA GLY A 569 -22.46 25.06 -14.28
C GLY A 569 -23.40 24.26 -13.36
N ASN A 570 -23.66 23.01 -13.71
CA ASN A 570 -24.47 22.07 -12.93
C ASN A 570 -23.60 21.09 -12.12
N ALA A 571 -22.31 21.41 -11.91
CA ALA A 571 -21.38 20.56 -11.20
C ALA A 571 -21.88 20.23 -9.79
N ARG A 572 -21.62 19.00 -9.33
CA ARG A 572 -22.09 18.51 -8.04
C ARG A 572 -20.91 18.03 -7.21
N ILE A 573 -20.72 18.65 -6.05
CA ILE A 573 -19.75 18.22 -5.04
C ILE A 573 -20.56 17.58 -3.91
N GLU A 574 -20.41 16.28 -3.73
CA GLU A 574 -21.30 15.48 -2.91
C GLU A 574 -20.57 14.75 -1.79
N ASP A 575 -21.35 14.17 -0.87
CA ASP A 575 -20.86 13.41 0.28
C ASP A 575 -19.83 14.25 1.08
N ASN A 576 -18.59 13.79 1.17
CA ASN A 576 -17.47 14.41 1.90
C ASN A 576 -16.35 14.90 0.97
N ALA A 577 -16.65 15.09 -0.32
CA ALA A 577 -15.65 15.46 -1.31
C ALA A 577 -15.03 16.84 -1.03
N ILE A 578 -13.75 16.98 -1.37
CA ILE A 578 -12.98 18.21 -1.18
C ILE A 578 -12.43 18.70 -2.52
N VAL A 579 -12.77 19.93 -2.89
CA VAL A 579 -12.16 20.66 -4.02
C VAL A 579 -11.34 21.80 -3.47
N LYS A 580 -10.02 21.83 -3.73
CA LYS A 580 -9.11 22.82 -3.12
C LYS A 580 -8.07 23.39 -4.09
N ASP A 581 -7.23 24.27 -3.56
CA ASP A 581 -6.18 25.00 -4.28
C ASP A 581 -6.74 25.81 -5.46
N SER A 582 -6.36 25.54 -6.70
CA SER A 582 -6.86 26.22 -7.91
C SER A 582 -7.66 25.29 -8.83
N ALA A 583 -8.16 24.17 -8.29
CA ALA A 583 -8.90 23.18 -9.04
C ALA A 583 -10.22 23.73 -9.62
N LYS A 584 -10.69 23.12 -10.71
CA LYS A 584 -11.93 23.50 -11.40
C LYS A 584 -12.83 22.28 -11.56
N VAL A 585 -14.10 22.41 -11.19
CA VAL A 585 -15.15 21.44 -11.47
C VAL A 585 -16.26 22.14 -12.25
N LEU A 586 -16.54 21.68 -13.46
CA LEU A 586 -17.35 22.40 -14.46
C LEU A 586 -18.45 21.49 -15.02
N ASP A 587 -19.38 22.10 -15.77
CA ASP A 587 -20.43 21.44 -16.53
C ASP A 587 -21.34 20.56 -15.66
N ASN A 588 -21.43 19.25 -15.90
CA ASN A 588 -22.23 18.31 -15.10
C ASN A 588 -21.34 17.36 -14.26
N ALA A 589 -20.05 17.68 -14.11
CA ALA A 589 -19.12 16.79 -13.42
C ALA A 589 -19.54 16.55 -11.97
N ILE A 590 -19.34 15.31 -11.51
CA ILE A 590 -19.68 14.87 -10.16
C ILE A 590 -18.40 14.49 -9.41
N VAL A 591 -18.15 15.16 -8.29
CA VAL A 591 -17.12 14.78 -7.33
C VAL A 591 -17.82 14.31 -6.05
N SER A 592 -17.64 13.05 -5.63
CA SER A 592 -18.39 12.47 -4.50
C SER A 592 -17.55 11.51 -3.64
N GLY A 593 -18.16 10.89 -2.63
CA GLY A 593 -17.45 10.10 -1.62
C GLY A 593 -16.54 10.97 -0.75
N TYR A 594 -15.29 10.54 -0.63
CA TYR A 594 -14.15 11.21 -0.01
C TYR A 594 -13.13 11.67 -1.07
N ALA A 595 -13.55 11.85 -2.32
CA ALA A 595 -12.62 12.24 -3.37
C ALA A 595 -12.02 13.64 -3.14
N VAL A 596 -10.77 13.80 -3.57
CA VAL A 596 -10.04 15.07 -3.47
C VAL A 596 -9.60 15.54 -4.85
N VAL A 597 -10.05 16.73 -5.25
CA VAL A 597 -9.58 17.42 -6.46
C VAL A 597 -8.79 18.65 -6.04
N SER A 598 -7.51 18.72 -6.39
CA SER A 598 -6.60 19.74 -5.87
C SER A 598 -5.64 20.30 -6.92
N GLU A 599 -4.76 21.21 -6.50
CA GLU A 599 -3.79 21.92 -7.34
C GLU A 599 -4.44 22.67 -8.52
N ARG A 600 -4.17 22.31 -9.78
CA ARG A 600 -4.73 22.96 -10.99
C ARG A 600 -5.63 22.02 -11.80
N ALA A 601 -6.00 20.87 -11.24
CA ALA A 601 -6.81 19.87 -11.93
C ALA A 601 -8.14 20.45 -12.42
N THR A 602 -8.61 20.00 -13.58
CA THR A 602 -9.91 20.37 -14.14
C THR A 602 -10.75 19.11 -14.35
N VAL A 603 -11.96 19.09 -13.79
CA VAL A 603 -12.97 18.04 -14.02
C VAL A 603 -14.17 18.68 -14.72
N SER A 604 -14.57 18.18 -15.89
CA SER A 604 -15.61 18.80 -16.74
C SER A 604 -16.43 17.76 -17.51
N GLY A 605 -17.41 18.19 -18.31
CA GLY A 605 -18.34 17.29 -18.99
C GLY A 605 -19.22 16.53 -18.01
N ASP A 606 -19.37 15.21 -18.20
CA ASP A 606 -20.11 14.28 -17.35
C ASP A 606 -19.16 13.38 -16.52
N ALA A 607 -17.91 13.82 -16.35
CA ALA A 607 -16.88 13.06 -15.67
C ALA A 607 -17.20 12.85 -14.19
N ARG A 608 -16.73 11.72 -13.64
CA ARG A 608 -16.98 11.30 -12.26
C ARG A 608 -15.67 11.05 -11.52
N VAL A 609 -15.51 11.71 -10.37
CA VAL A 609 -14.38 11.48 -9.44
C VAL A 609 -14.97 11.12 -8.09
N ARG A 610 -14.84 9.86 -7.65
CA ARG A 610 -15.63 9.31 -6.53
C ARG A 610 -14.80 8.48 -5.56
N ASP A 611 -15.48 7.94 -4.55
CA ASP A 611 -14.91 7.10 -3.48
C ASP A 611 -13.76 7.80 -2.78
N TYR A 612 -12.52 7.32 -2.89
CA TYR A 612 -11.33 7.89 -2.25
C TYR A 612 -10.34 8.43 -3.29
N ALA A 613 -10.80 8.67 -4.53
CA ALA A 613 -9.94 9.07 -5.63
C ALA A 613 -9.29 10.44 -5.38
N VAL A 614 -8.03 10.55 -5.79
CA VAL A 614 -7.26 11.80 -5.73
C VAL A 614 -6.90 12.25 -7.14
N VAL A 615 -7.28 13.48 -7.49
CA VAL A 615 -6.94 14.10 -8.77
C VAL A 615 -6.18 15.40 -8.48
N ALA A 616 -4.90 15.45 -8.84
CA ALA A 616 -4.01 16.59 -8.59
C ALA A 616 -3.12 16.92 -9.80
N GLY A 617 -2.25 17.93 -9.69
CA GLY A 617 -1.50 18.45 -10.82
C GLY A 617 -2.31 19.40 -11.70
N ASP A 618 -2.09 19.34 -13.01
CA ASP A 618 -2.73 20.12 -14.06
C ASP A 618 -3.56 19.22 -15.00
N VAL A 619 -3.99 18.06 -14.50
CA VAL A 619 -4.72 17.04 -15.27
C VAL A 619 -6.11 17.53 -15.65
N GLU A 620 -6.57 17.18 -16.85
CA GLU A 620 -7.94 17.39 -17.30
C GLU A 620 -8.69 16.06 -17.37
N VAL A 621 -9.75 15.92 -16.59
CA VAL A 621 -10.68 14.79 -16.62
C VAL A 621 -11.99 15.28 -17.24
N THR A 622 -12.40 14.72 -18.37
CA THR A 622 -13.52 15.25 -19.17
C THR A 622 -14.31 14.15 -19.89
N GLY A 623 -15.39 14.50 -20.59
CA GLY A 623 -16.29 13.53 -21.23
C GLY A 623 -17.01 12.69 -20.17
N ASN A 624 -17.01 11.36 -20.33
CA ASN A 624 -17.62 10.41 -19.40
C ASN A 624 -16.57 9.69 -18.52
N ALA A 625 -15.35 10.24 -18.45
CA ALA A 625 -14.24 9.59 -17.77
C ALA A 625 -14.53 9.41 -16.27
N ARG A 626 -14.01 8.32 -15.70
CA ARG A 626 -14.27 7.93 -14.31
C ARG A 626 -12.98 7.67 -13.55
N ILE A 627 -12.80 8.38 -12.45
CA ILE A 627 -11.72 8.13 -11.48
C ILE A 627 -12.38 7.66 -10.19
N LEU A 628 -12.22 6.38 -9.86
CA LEU A 628 -12.99 5.68 -8.83
C LEU A 628 -12.10 5.05 -7.78
N GLU A 629 -12.72 4.55 -6.71
CA GLU A 629 -12.09 3.81 -5.62
C GLU A 629 -10.89 4.58 -5.03
N TYR A 630 -9.68 4.04 -5.02
CA TYR A 630 -8.49 4.64 -4.40
C TYR A 630 -7.50 5.18 -5.44
N ALA A 631 -7.95 5.42 -6.67
CA ALA A 631 -7.06 5.84 -7.76
C ALA A 631 -6.44 7.21 -7.48
N ASN A 632 -5.15 7.35 -7.78
CA ASN A 632 -4.39 8.60 -7.65
C ASN A 632 -3.89 9.04 -9.02
N VAL A 633 -4.47 10.13 -9.54
CA VAL A 633 -4.19 10.67 -10.87
C VAL A 633 -3.52 12.03 -10.73
N ARG A 634 -2.32 12.15 -11.30
CA ARG A 634 -1.50 13.36 -11.29
C ARG A 634 -0.94 13.64 -12.69
N GLY A 635 -0.13 14.69 -12.80
CA GLY A 635 0.49 15.13 -14.05
C GLY A 635 -0.29 16.27 -14.69
N GLY A 636 -0.22 16.41 -16.01
CA GLY A 636 -0.89 17.45 -16.75
C GLY A 636 -1.60 16.98 -18.02
N GLY A 637 -1.72 15.68 -18.27
CA GLY A 637 -2.38 15.15 -19.47
C GLY A 637 -3.90 15.18 -19.40
N VAL A 638 -4.53 14.45 -20.32
CA VAL A 638 -6.01 14.38 -20.45
C VAL A 638 -6.51 12.96 -20.19
N VAL A 639 -7.59 12.83 -19.43
CA VAL A 639 -8.40 11.62 -19.29
C VAL A 639 -9.81 11.93 -19.83
N SER A 640 -10.24 11.25 -20.89
CA SER A 640 -11.47 11.57 -21.62
C SER A 640 -12.25 10.31 -22.05
N GLY A 641 -13.32 10.47 -22.82
CA GLY A 641 -14.12 9.35 -23.32
C GLY A 641 -14.79 8.56 -22.19
N ASN A 642 -14.85 7.23 -22.31
CA ASN A 642 -15.37 6.31 -21.28
C ASN A 642 -14.22 5.69 -20.46
N ALA A 643 -13.06 6.35 -20.38
CA ALA A 643 -11.91 5.79 -19.70
C ALA A 643 -12.18 5.66 -18.19
N VAL A 644 -11.77 4.55 -17.59
CA VAL A 644 -11.90 4.30 -16.15
C VAL A 644 -10.52 4.09 -15.53
N ILE A 645 -10.25 4.83 -14.47
CA ILE A 645 -9.08 4.64 -13.61
C ILE A 645 -9.59 4.31 -12.21
N LYS A 646 -9.34 3.11 -11.71
CA LYS A 646 -9.92 2.61 -10.45
C LYS A 646 -8.93 1.75 -9.63
N ASN A 647 -9.41 1.10 -8.57
CA ASN A 647 -8.62 0.38 -7.58
C ASN A 647 -7.54 1.27 -6.97
N LEU A 648 -6.31 0.77 -6.77
CA LEU A 648 -5.16 1.52 -6.29
C LEU A 648 -4.26 1.98 -7.44
N ALA A 649 -4.83 2.31 -8.60
CA ALA A 649 -4.05 2.77 -9.74
C ALA A 649 -3.33 4.10 -9.41
N GLU A 650 -2.03 4.15 -9.67
CA GLU A 650 -1.19 5.35 -9.54
C GLU A 650 -0.82 5.82 -10.95
N VAL A 651 -1.41 6.93 -11.40
CA VAL A 651 -1.32 7.40 -12.78
C VAL A 651 -0.70 8.79 -12.82
N ASN A 652 0.42 8.93 -13.55
CA ASN A 652 0.97 10.22 -13.95
C ASN A 652 0.72 10.42 -15.45
N THR A 653 -0.18 11.34 -15.78
CA THR A 653 -0.60 11.64 -17.14
C THR A 653 0.40 12.51 -17.92
N GLY A 654 1.62 12.75 -17.41
CA GLY A 654 2.64 13.50 -18.15
C GLY A 654 2.28 14.97 -18.32
N SER A 655 2.24 15.48 -19.56
CA SER A 655 1.93 16.88 -19.90
C SER A 655 0.69 16.97 -20.80
N ARG A 656 0.03 18.14 -20.82
CA ARG A 656 -1.07 18.44 -21.76
C ARG A 656 -0.55 18.78 -23.15
N THR A 657 0.62 19.39 -23.22
CA THR A 657 1.15 20.04 -24.42
C THR A 657 2.59 19.65 -24.68
N GLY A 658 3.05 19.94 -25.91
CA GLY A 658 4.42 19.68 -26.34
C GLY A 658 4.67 18.21 -26.68
N SER A 659 5.94 17.84 -26.83
CA SER A 659 6.36 16.48 -27.20
C SER A 659 6.02 15.40 -26.15
N ASN A 660 5.64 15.82 -24.94
CA ASN A 660 5.28 14.96 -23.82
C ASN A 660 3.77 14.95 -23.57
N ALA A 661 2.97 15.42 -24.53
CA ALA A 661 1.51 15.38 -24.46
C ALA A 661 1.03 13.92 -24.33
N PHE A 662 0.12 13.67 -23.38
CA PHE A 662 -0.46 12.35 -23.17
C PHE A 662 -1.98 12.39 -22.94
N GLU A 663 -2.69 11.43 -23.54
CA GLU A 663 -4.14 11.27 -23.39
C GLU A 663 -4.54 9.80 -23.12
N ILE A 664 -5.41 9.60 -22.14
CA ILE A 664 -6.12 8.34 -21.83
C ILE A 664 -7.58 8.55 -22.25
N THR A 665 -8.12 7.73 -23.14
CA THR A 665 -9.48 7.92 -23.66
C THR A 665 -10.16 6.62 -24.09
N GLY A 666 -11.32 6.72 -24.73
CA GLY A 666 -12.09 5.60 -25.27
C GLY A 666 -12.54 4.64 -24.17
N GLY A 667 -12.48 3.34 -24.41
CA GLY A 667 -12.82 2.29 -23.44
C GLY A 667 -11.63 1.82 -22.60
N THR A 668 -10.64 2.69 -22.37
CA THR A 668 -9.42 2.34 -21.62
C THR A 668 -9.74 2.12 -20.15
N ILE A 669 -9.21 1.05 -19.57
CA ILE A 669 -9.39 0.76 -18.15
C ILE A 669 -8.01 0.56 -17.52
N ILE A 670 -7.73 1.34 -16.48
CA ILE A 670 -6.52 1.26 -15.67
C ILE A 670 -6.94 0.84 -14.26
N GLY A 671 -6.65 -0.40 -13.92
CA GLY A 671 -7.16 -1.08 -12.71
C GLY A 671 -6.06 -1.74 -11.89
N LEU A 672 -6.45 -2.67 -11.02
CA LEU A 672 -5.62 -3.51 -10.15
C LEU A 672 -4.19 -3.03 -9.83
N ASN A 673 -4.05 -1.95 -9.07
CA ASN A 673 -2.74 -1.44 -8.67
C ASN A 673 -1.81 -1.12 -9.86
N ALA A 674 -2.32 -0.65 -10.99
CA ALA A 674 -1.46 -0.24 -12.11
C ALA A 674 -0.55 0.93 -11.73
N GLU A 675 0.62 1.00 -12.34
CA GLU A 675 1.57 2.10 -12.16
C GLU A 675 1.83 2.73 -13.54
N PHE A 676 1.09 3.80 -13.85
CA PHE A 676 0.97 4.29 -15.20
C PHE A 676 1.71 5.62 -15.35
N HIS A 677 2.91 5.58 -15.94
CA HIS A 677 3.83 6.70 -16.10
C HIS A 677 4.33 6.86 -17.56
N PRO A 678 3.42 7.00 -18.54
CA PRO A 678 3.82 7.18 -19.93
C PRO A 678 4.48 8.55 -20.15
N TRP A 679 5.44 8.59 -21.06
CA TRP A 679 6.20 9.81 -21.36
C TRP A 679 5.53 10.71 -22.41
N SER A 680 4.79 10.11 -23.35
CA SER A 680 4.01 10.77 -24.42
C SER A 680 3.15 9.74 -25.17
N GLY A 681 2.12 10.21 -25.88
CA GLY A 681 1.26 9.35 -26.72
C GLY A 681 -0.21 9.37 -26.34
N LYS A 682 -0.96 8.36 -26.80
CA LYS A 682 -2.40 8.24 -26.58
C LYS A 682 -2.76 6.77 -26.38
N VAL A 683 -3.68 6.50 -25.47
CA VAL A 683 -4.28 5.17 -25.25
C VAL A 683 -5.79 5.30 -25.35
N GLU A 684 -6.40 4.51 -26.23
CA GLU A 684 -7.83 4.62 -26.58
C GLU A 684 -8.65 3.37 -26.20
N SER A 685 -7.95 2.28 -25.86
CA SER A 685 -8.57 1.02 -25.45
C SER A 685 -7.56 0.12 -24.72
N GLY A 686 -8.08 -0.92 -24.09
CA GLY A 686 -7.31 -1.96 -23.43
C GLY A 686 -7.36 -1.85 -21.92
N TYR A 687 -7.00 -2.95 -21.29
CA TYR A 687 -6.86 -3.01 -19.85
C TYR A 687 -5.40 -2.95 -19.41
N PHE A 688 -5.14 -2.15 -18.38
CA PHE A 688 -3.82 -1.93 -17.81
C PHE A 688 -3.86 -2.21 -16.30
N TYR A 689 -3.09 -3.22 -15.88
CA TYR A 689 -3.01 -3.69 -14.50
C TYR A 689 -1.57 -3.77 -14.02
N ASP A 690 -0.63 -3.13 -14.72
CA ASP A 690 0.80 -3.28 -14.46
C ASP A 690 1.56 -1.96 -14.57
N TYR A 691 2.87 -2.03 -14.39
CA TYR A 691 3.78 -0.94 -14.62
C TYR A 691 3.86 -0.60 -16.12
N VAL A 692 3.41 0.60 -16.47
CA VAL A 692 3.38 1.10 -17.84
C VAL A 692 4.17 2.40 -17.93
N ASN A 693 5.37 2.35 -18.52
CA ASN A 693 6.21 3.53 -18.76
C ASN A 693 6.21 4.02 -20.22
N SER A 694 5.49 3.32 -21.11
CA SER A 694 5.29 3.71 -22.50
C SER A 694 4.02 3.04 -23.04
N ALA A 695 3.33 3.71 -23.96
CA ALA A 695 2.01 3.29 -24.47
C ALA A 695 1.97 1.89 -25.13
N GLY A 696 3.12 1.24 -25.34
CA GLY A 696 3.22 -0.09 -25.96
C GLY A 696 3.46 -1.26 -24.98
N ASN A 697 3.68 -1.01 -23.69
CA ASN A 697 3.90 -2.07 -22.70
C ASN A 697 2.63 -2.26 -21.86
N GLY A 698 2.02 -3.45 -21.91
CA GLY A 698 1.06 -3.90 -20.89
C GLY A 698 -0.42 -3.95 -21.26
N ALA A 699 -0.83 -3.55 -22.47
CA ALA A 699 -2.24 -3.66 -22.88
C ALA A 699 -2.62 -5.12 -23.18
N LYS A 700 -3.51 -5.72 -22.39
CA LYS A 700 -4.32 -6.84 -22.90
C LYS A 700 -5.40 -6.22 -23.78
N ILE A 701 -5.27 -6.36 -25.11
CA ILE A 701 -6.34 -5.94 -26.02
C ILE A 701 -7.50 -6.91 -25.81
N SER A 702 -8.58 -6.37 -25.27
CA SER A 702 -9.84 -7.04 -25.00
C SER A 702 -10.97 -6.43 -25.83
N GLU A 703 -12.17 -6.97 -25.68
CA GLU A 703 -13.41 -6.38 -26.21
C GLU A 703 -13.54 -4.91 -25.72
N PRO A 704 -13.56 -3.91 -26.63
CA PRO A 704 -13.70 -2.51 -26.25
C PRO A 704 -14.93 -2.27 -25.37
N TYR A 705 -14.80 -1.38 -24.38
CA TYR A 705 -15.88 -0.99 -23.46
C TYR A 705 -16.45 -2.11 -22.57
N LEU A 706 -15.92 -3.33 -22.63
CA LEU A 706 -16.28 -4.38 -21.68
C LEU A 706 -15.81 -3.97 -20.28
N TYR A 707 -16.74 -3.86 -19.34
CA TYR A 707 -16.48 -3.40 -17.97
C TYR A 707 -16.49 -4.55 -16.97
N ALA A 708 -17.36 -5.55 -17.15
CA ALA A 708 -17.35 -6.77 -16.33
C ALA A 708 -17.63 -8.01 -17.17
N HIS A 709 -16.97 -9.12 -16.84
CA HIS A 709 -17.18 -10.43 -17.43
C HIS A 709 -16.98 -11.53 -16.39
N TYR A 710 -18.09 -12.16 -16.02
CA TYR A 710 -18.11 -13.37 -15.19
C TYR A 710 -18.44 -14.55 -16.09
N ASP A 711 -17.50 -15.49 -16.21
CA ASP A 711 -17.63 -16.71 -17.02
C ASP A 711 -18.00 -17.95 -16.19
N PHE A 712 -18.15 -17.76 -14.87
CA PHE A 712 -18.42 -18.79 -13.86
C PHE A 712 -17.52 -20.05 -13.98
N SER A 713 -16.32 -19.88 -14.56
CA SER A 713 -15.25 -20.86 -14.40
C SER A 713 -14.93 -21.00 -12.91
N LYS A 714 -14.49 -22.20 -12.50
CA LYS A 714 -14.32 -22.59 -11.08
C LYS A 714 -13.77 -21.42 -10.23
N PRO A 715 -14.49 -20.98 -9.18
CA PRO A 715 -14.07 -19.85 -8.36
C PRO A 715 -12.93 -20.23 -7.42
N ASP A 716 -12.24 -19.20 -6.91
CA ASP A 716 -11.26 -19.33 -5.85
C ASP A 716 -11.95 -19.04 -4.50
N GLY A 717 -12.50 -20.12 -3.93
CA GLY A 717 -13.29 -20.08 -2.68
C GLY A 717 -14.55 -19.21 -2.80
N THR A 718 -14.69 -18.16 -1.99
CA THR A 718 -15.89 -17.28 -1.96
C THR A 718 -15.81 -16.09 -2.92
N ILE A 719 -14.70 -15.95 -3.66
CA ILE A 719 -14.49 -14.83 -4.58
C ILE A 719 -14.71 -15.29 -6.02
N LEU A 720 -15.57 -14.55 -6.73
CA LEU A 720 -15.77 -14.68 -8.16
C LEU A 720 -14.99 -13.58 -8.89
N LEU A 721 -13.97 -13.99 -9.65
CA LEU A 721 -13.11 -13.07 -10.38
C LEU A 721 -13.80 -12.50 -11.64
N ASP A 722 -13.69 -11.19 -11.82
CA ASP A 722 -14.00 -10.51 -13.07
C ASP A 722 -12.84 -10.67 -14.06
N LYS A 723 -13.14 -11.10 -15.30
CA LYS A 723 -12.14 -11.24 -16.38
C LYS A 723 -11.89 -9.93 -17.14
N ALA A 724 -12.64 -8.88 -16.83
CA ALA A 724 -12.51 -7.53 -17.35
C ALA A 724 -11.96 -6.58 -16.27
N ALA A 725 -12.70 -5.55 -15.83
CA ALA A 725 -12.16 -4.40 -15.07
C ALA A 725 -11.97 -4.61 -13.54
N ASP A 726 -11.64 -5.83 -13.10
CA ASP A 726 -11.47 -6.22 -11.70
C ASP A 726 -12.69 -5.93 -10.79
N ASN A 727 -13.90 -6.01 -11.32
CA ASN A 727 -15.12 -5.89 -10.54
C ASN A 727 -15.45 -7.20 -9.79
N ASN A 728 -14.48 -7.78 -9.08
CA ASN A 728 -14.67 -9.06 -8.40
C ASN A 728 -15.91 -9.06 -7.49
N ALA A 729 -16.56 -10.22 -7.41
CA ALA A 729 -17.83 -10.41 -6.71
C ALA A 729 -17.71 -11.44 -5.58
N PHE A 730 -18.66 -11.42 -4.64
CA PHE A 730 -18.71 -12.31 -3.49
C PHE A 730 -19.83 -13.35 -3.66
N ILE A 731 -19.52 -14.60 -3.38
CA ILE A 731 -20.42 -15.75 -3.53
C ILE A 731 -21.04 -16.08 -2.18
N GLU A 732 -22.37 -16.22 -2.13
CA GLU A 732 -23.12 -16.52 -0.91
C GLU A 732 -23.98 -17.78 -1.04
N GLY A 733 -24.03 -18.58 0.02
CA GLY A 733 -24.85 -19.79 0.11
C GLY A 733 -24.26 -21.06 -0.53
N GLU A 734 -22.97 -21.06 -0.89
CA GLU A 734 -22.25 -22.21 -1.49
C GLU A 734 -22.95 -22.83 -2.73
N PRO A 735 -23.23 -22.03 -3.79
CA PRO A 735 -23.84 -22.53 -5.02
C PRO A 735 -22.92 -23.52 -5.77
N PHE A 736 -23.53 -24.33 -6.63
CA PHE A 736 -22.76 -25.29 -7.42
C PHE A 736 -22.02 -24.59 -8.56
N PHE A 737 -20.70 -24.78 -8.63
CA PHE A 737 -19.89 -24.40 -9.79
C PHE A 737 -19.39 -25.66 -10.49
N GLY A 738 -19.64 -25.75 -11.79
CA GLY A 738 -19.21 -26.90 -12.57
C GLY A 738 -19.76 -26.91 -13.98
N LYS A 739 -19.73 -28.08 -14.61
CA LYS A 739 -20.21 -28.23 -16.00
C LYS A 739 -21.67 -28.66 -16.07
N VAL A 740 -22.49 -27.87 -16.77
CA VAL A 740 -23.85 -28.22 -17.18
C VAL A 740 -23.96 -28.06 -18.69
N ASP A 741 -24.38 -29.11 -19.40
CA ASP A 741 -24.45 -29.11 -20.87
C ASP A 741 -23.14 -28.64 -21.56
N GLN A 742 -21.99 -29.04 -21.01
CA GLN A 742 -20.63 -28.67 -21.46
C GLN A 742 -20.21 -27.21 -21.22
N ARG A 743 -21.08 -26.37 -20.64
CA ARG A 743 -20.77 -25.00 -20.22
C ARG A 743 -20.29 -24.98 -18.77
N ASP A 744 -19.36 -24.10 -18.45
CA ASP A 744 -19.00 -23.82 -17.06
C ASP A 744 -20.05 -22.86 -16.49
N VAL A 745 -20.65 -23.21 -15.35
CA VAL A 745 -21.83 -22.50 -14.84
C VAL A 745 -21.74 -22.33 -13.34
N VAL A 746 -22.48 -21.33 -12.84
CA VAL A 746 -23.01 -21.32 -11.47
C VAL A 746 -24.47 -21.77 -11.50
N THR A 747 -24.84 -22.70 -10.62
CA THR A 747 -26.24 -23.11 -10.43
C THR A 747 -26.71 -22.66 -9.06
N LEU A 748 -27.73 -21.81 -9.06
CA LEU A 748 -28.40 -21.27 -7.86
C LEU A 748 -29.66 -22.09 -7.56
N ASN A 749 -29.91 -22.37 -6.28
CA ASN A 749 -30.98 -23.25 -5.81
C ASN A 749 -32.38 -22.59 -5.70
N GLY A 750 -32.48 -21.27 -5.82
CA GLY A 750 -33.74 -20.54 -5.62
C GLY A 750 -34.18 -20.35 -4.17
N GLU A 751 -33.30 -20.58 -3.20
CA GLU A 751 -33.63 -20.50 -1.77
C GLU A 751 -32.80 -19.49 -1.00
N ASN A 752 -31.48 -19.50 -1.14
CA ASN A 752 -30.56 -18.69 -0.32
C ASN A 752 -29.19 -18.43 -0.98
N GLN A 753 -29.05 -18.73 -2.26
CA GLN A 753 -27.80 -18.63 -3.00
C GLN A 753 -27.81 -17.43 -3.94
N PHE A 754 -26.74 -16.65 -3.92
CA PHE A 754 -26.61 -15.46 -4.76
C PHE A 754 -25.15 -15.03 -4.93
N ILE A 755 -24.94 -14.06 -5.82
CA ILE A 755 -23.65 -13.40 -6.00
C ILE A 755 -23.84 -11.91 -5.79
N ALA A 756 -23.07 -11.33 -4.87
CA ALA A 756 -23.01 -9.89 -4.61
C ALA A 756 -21.93 -9.24 -5.47
N LEU A 757 -22.37 -8.36 -6.36
CA LEU A 757 -21.56 -7.68 -7.36
C LEU A 757 -21.13 -6.28 -6.88
N ASN A 758 -20.04 -5.78 -7.48
CA ASN A 758 -19.55 -4.42 -7.24
C ASN A 758 -20.64 -3.36 -7.54
N LYS A 759 -20.74 -2.35 -6.67
CA LYS A 759 -21.68 -1.23 -6.74
C LYS A 759 -21.56 -0.39 -8.03
N ASP A 760 -20.36 -0.30 -8.60
CA ASP A 760 -20.07 0.55 -9.77
C ASP A 760 -20.70 0.04 -11.09
N LEU A 761 -21.15 -1.22 -11.13
CA LEU A 761 -21.61 -1.87 -12.38
C LEU A 761 -22.85 -1.22 -12.98
N SER A 762 -23.67 -0.57 -12.17
CA SER A 762 -24.91 0.09 -12.59
C SER A 762 -24.75 1.61 -12.76
N ASP A 763 -23.54 2.15 -12.67
CA ASP A 763 -23.34 3.59 -12.56
C ASP A 763 -23.32 4.31 -13.94
N TYR A 764 -23.70 3.65 -15.03
CA TYR A 764 -23.64 4.18 -16.40
C TYR A 764 -25.01 4.60 -16.93
N ARG A 765 -25.05 5.74 -17.63
CA ARG A 765 -26.21 6.17 -18.42
C ARG A 765 -26.51 5.18 -19.55
N GLU A 766 -25.48 4.92 -20.34
CA GLU A 766 -25.49 3.97 -21.43
C GLU A 766 -24.79 2.69 -21.01
N MET A 767 -25.45 1.54 -21.17
CA MET A 767 -24.83 0.25 -20.87
C MET A 767 -25.48 -0.90 -21.63
N THR A 768 -24.73 -1.99 -21.80
CA THR A 768 -25.24 -3.25 -22.32
C THR A 768 -25.00 -4.37 -21.32
N ILE A 769 -26.03 -5.12 -20.97
CA ILE A 769 -25.96 -6.29 -20.09
C ILE A 769 -26.29 -7.53 -20.90
N GLU A 770 -25.39 -8.52 -20.92
CA GLU A 770 -25.63 -9.83 -21.52
C GLU A 770 -25.62 -10.92 -20.46
N VAL A 771 -26.64 -11.79 -20.48
CA VAL A 771 -26.72 -12.94 -19.59
C VAL A 771 -27.13 -14.18 -20.36
N ALA A 772 -26.35 -15.26 -20.24
CA ALA A 772 -26.74 -16.59 -20.71
C ALA A 772 -27.10 -17.48 -19.53
N PHE A 773 -28.31 -18.02 -19.55
CA PHE A 773 -28.87 -18.78 -18.42
C PHE A 773 -29.83 -19.88 -18.87
N LYS A 774 -30.01 -20.86 -18.00
CA LYS A 774 -30.98 -21.94 -18.06
C LYS A 774 -31.84 -21.86 -16.81
N TRP A 775 -33.02 -21.27 -16.94
CA TRP A 775 -33.98 -21.15 -15.83
C TRP A 775 -34.69 -22.48 -15.61
N HIS A 776 -34.69 -22.96 -14.37
CA HIS A 776 -35.25 -24.26 -13.98
C HIS A 776 -36.73 -24.19 -13.58
N GLY A 777 -37.37 -23.04 -13.82
CA GLY A 777 -38.69 -22.74 -13.30
C GLY A 777 -38.64 -22.29 -11.84
N GLY A 778 -39.75 -21.77 -11.33
CA GLY A 778 -39.82 -21.23 -9.98
C GLY A 778 -41.03 -20.32 -9.79
N GLN A 779 -41.01 -19.55 -8.71
CA GLN A 779 -41.99 -18.49 -8.49
C GLN A 779 -41.81 -17.36 -9.52
N ALA A 780 -42.88 -16.59 -9.75
CA ALA A 780 -42.79 -15.38 -10.55
C ALA A 780 -41.86 -14.35 -9.90
N ASN A 781 -41.27 -13.48 -10.71
CA ASN A 781 -40.43 -12.35 -10.28
C ASN A 781 -39.13 -12.75 -9.55
N GLN A 782 -38.56 -13.92 -9.86
CA GLN A 782 -37.19 -14.26 -9.46
C GLN A 782 -36.19 -13.40 -10.26
N PRO A 783 -35.32 -12.60 -9.63
CA PRO A 783 -34.41 -11.74 -10.35
C PRO A 783 -33.20 -12.53 -10.89
N LEU A 784 -32.99 -12.45 -12.21
CA LEU A 784 -31.76 -12.91 -12.83
C LEU A 784 -30.58 -12.05 -12.39
N PHE A 785 -30.77 -10.73 -12.44
CA PHE A 785 -29.94 -9.73 -11.77
C PHE A 785 -30.85 -8.66 -11.15
N ASP A 786 -30.34 -7.98 -10.14
CA ASP A 786 -30.98 -6.82 -9.49
C ASP A 786 -29.89 -5.78 -9.19
N PHE A 787 -29.98 -4.63 -9.85
CA PHE A 787 -29.10 -3.48 -9.61
C PHE A 787 -29.86 -2.43 -8.82
N GLY A 788 -29.34 -1.95 -7.69
CA GLY A 788 -30.09 -1.00 -6.89
C GLY A 788 -29.62 -0.85 -5.46
N THR A 789 -30.41 -0.12 -4.68
CA THR A 789 -30.18 0.14 -3.26
C THR A 789 -31.33 -0.33 -2.38
N SER A 790 -32.53 -0.47 -2.95
CA SER A 790 -33.73 -0.94 -2.26
C SER A 790 -34.78 -1.39 -3.28
N VAL A 791 -35.89 -1.94 -2.80
CA VAL A 791 -37.04 -2.33 -3.66
C VAL A 791 -37.71 -1.14 -4.35
N ASP A 792 -37.56 0.08 -3.83
CA ASP A 792 -38.09 1.32 -4.41
C ASP A 792 -37.07 2.06 -5.30
N ASN A 793 -35.85 1.52 -5.41
CA ASN A 793 -34.76 2.08 -6.19
C ASN A 793 -33.89 0.95 -6.76
N THR A 794 -34.40 0.27 -7.79
CA THR A 794 -33.82 -0.91 -8.43
C THR A 794 -34.17 -1.03 -9.91
N ILE A 795 -33.26 -1.61 -10.69
CA ILE A 795 -33.51 -2.18 -12.01
C ILE A 795 -33.20 -3.67 -11.96
N TYR A 796 -34.19 -4.52 -12.23
CA TYR A 796 -34.02 -5.97 -12.20
C TYR A 796 -34.73 -6.67 -13.37
N LEU A 797 -34.13 -7.76 -13.84
CA LEU A 797 -34.66 -8.59 -14.92
C LEU A 797 -35.23 -9.89 -14.34
N THR A 798 -36.50 -10.18 -14.59
CA THR A 798 -37.13 -11.47 -14.24
C THR A 798 -37.32 -12.33 -15.49
N PRO A 799 -36.94 -13.63 -15.48
CA PRO A 799 -37.21 -14.54 -16.59
C PRO A 799 -38.71 -14.84 -16.75
N HIS A 800 -39.51 -14.62 -15.70
CA HIS A 800 -40.93 -14.95 -15.65
C HIS A 800 -41.67 -14.03 -14.67
N ASP A 801 -42.47 -13.09 -15.19
CA ASP A 801 -43.43 -12.30 -14.41
C ASP A 801 -44.70 -13.11 -14.05
N ASP A 802 -45.68 -12.50 -13.38
CA ASP A 802 -46.93 -13.16 -13.02
C ASP A 802 -47.77 -13.61 -14.23
N GLN A 803 -47.43 -13.14 -15.43
CA GLN A 803 -48.06 -13.50 -16.70
C GLN A 803 -47.18 -14.42 -17.58
N GLY A 804 -46.05 -14.88 -17.05
CA GLY A 804 -45.13 -15.82 -17.71
C GLY A 804 -44.21 -15.22 -18.77
N ARG A 805 -43.88 -13.93 -18.66
CA ARG A 805 -43.06 -13.18 -19.61
C ARG A 805 -41.72 -12.78 -19.00
N LEU A 806 -40.72 -12.60 -19.85
CA LEU A 806 -39.45 -11.96 -19.49
C LEU A 806 -39.68 -10.44 -19.36
N VAL A 807 -39.35 -9.86 -18.22
CA VAL A 807 -39.61 -8.43 -17.92
C VAL A 807 -38.40 -7.78 -17.26
N LEU A 808 -37.99 -6.63 -17.78
CA LEU A 808 -37.09 -5.70 -17.11
C LEU A 808 -37.94 -4.68 -16.36
N ASN A 809 -37.80 -4.62 -15.04
CA ASN A 809 -38.45 -3.64 -14.19
C ASN A 809 -37.48 -2.51 -13.89
N LEU A 810 -37.94 -1.26 -13.97
CA LEU A 810 -37.18 -0.07 -13.61
C LEU A 810 -37.96 0.71 -12.56
N ILE A 811 -37.38 0.85 -11.36
CA ILE A 811 -38.01 1.48 -10.21
C ILE A 811 -37.04 2.51 -9.63
N HIS A 812 -37.49 3.76 -9.51
CA HIS A 812 -36.71 4.84 -8.92
C HIS A 812 -37.64 5.85 -8.25
N ASP A 813 -37.40 6.14 -6.97
CA ASP A 813 -38.21 7.06 -6.15
C ASP A 813 -39.73 6.79 -6.24
N GLY A 814 -40.10 5.50 -6.24
CA GLY A 814 -41.49 5.05 -6.31
C GLY A 814 -42.15 5.15 -7.69
N LYS A 815 -41.43 5.64 -8.71
CA LYS A 815 -41.86 5.54 -10.11
C LYS A 815 -41.51 4.15 -10.64
N HIS A 816 -42.43 3.52 -11.37
CA HIS A 816 -42.25 2.18 -11.95
C HIS A 816 -42.48 2.21 -13.46
N GLU A 817 -41.50 1.72 -14.21
CA GLU A 817 -41.54 1.49 -15.66
C GLU A 817 -41.16 0.02 -15.93
N GLN A 818 -41.62 -0.53 -17.07
CA GLN A 818 -41.35 -1.91 -17.45
C GLN A 818 -41.04 -2.03 -18.94
N VAL A 819 -40.08 -2.88 -19.28
CA VAL A 819 -39.82 -3.33 -20.65
C VAL A 819 -40.14 -4.82 -20.74
N VAL A 820 -41.21 -5.14 -21.46
CA VAL A 820 -41.79 -6.48 -21.50
C VAL A 820 -41.46 -7.16 -22.82
N SER A 821 -40.83 -8.34 -22.74
CA SER A 821 -40.54 -9.15 -23.92
C SER A 821 -41.81 -9.65 -24.61
N LYS A 822 -41.83 -9.61 -25.95
CA LYS A 822 -42.86 -10.27 -26.78
C LYS A 822 -42.77 -11.81 -26.77
N LYS A 823 -41.72 -12.38 -26.17
CA LYS A 823 -41.47 -13.82 -26.08
C LYS A 823 -41.12 -14.25 -24.65
N ALA A 824 -41.62 -15.41 -24.25
CA ALA A 824 -41.21 -16.06 -23.00
C ALA A 824 -39.84 -16.76 -23.17
N VAL A 825 -39.12 -16.92 -22.08
CA VAL A 825 -37.94 -17.78 -22.03
C VAL A 825 -38.34 -19.25 -22.08
N SER A 826 -37.48 -20.09 -22.61
CA SER A 826 -37.70 -21.55 -22.56
C SER A 826 -37.19 -22.12 -21.23
N ILE A 827 -38.09 -22.70 -20.43
CA ILE A 827 -37.75 -23.41 -19.18
C ILE A 827 -36.85 -24.61 -19.52
N ASP A 828 -35.82 -24.84 -18.69
CA ASP A 828 -34.83 -25.91 -18.83
C ASP A 828 -34.11 -25.94 -20.18
N LYS A 829 -34.02 -24.79 -20.86
CA LYS A 829 -33.20 -24.59 -22.04
C LYS A 829 -32.32 -23.38 -21.86
N TRP A 830 -31.21 -23.33 -22.59
CA TRP A 830 -30.34 -22.17 -22.63
C TRP A 830 -31.03 -21.01 -23.35
N ASN A 831 -31.07 -19.87 -22.69
CA ASN A 831 -31.53 -18.59 -23.20
C ASN A 831 -30.38 -17.59 -23.07
N ALA A 832 -30.25 -16.67 -24.02
CA ALA A 832 -29.34 -15.53 -23.93
C ALA A 832 -30.15 -14.24 -24.03
N VAL A 833 -30.02 -13.35 -23.05
CA VAL A 833 -30.69 -12.05 -23.04
C VAL A 833 -29.66 -10.95 -23.13
N THR A 834 -29.92 -9.96 -23.98
CA THR A 834 -29.13 -8.72 -24.07
C THR A 834 -30.05 -7.53 -23.83
N ILE A 835 -29.72 -6.70 -22.84
CA ILE A 835 -30.39 -5.44 -22.54
C ILE A 835 -29.45 -4.31 -22.92
N CYS A 836 -29.90 -3.40 -23.79
CA CYS A 836 -29.14 -2.24 -24.24
C CYS A 836 -29.87 -0.97 -23.79
N PHE A 837 -29.25 -0.23 -22.88
CA PHE A 837 -29.63 1.13 -22.50
C PHE A 837 -28.87 2.10 -23.40
N ASP A 838 -29.54 2.68 -24.39
CA ASP A 838 -29.02 3.65 -25.35
C ASP A 838 -29.73 4.98 -25.08
N ASP A 839 -29.15 5.76 -24.17
CA ASP A 839 -29.79 6.92 -23.56
C ASP A 839 -31.18 6.57 -22.99
N HIS A 840 -32.25 7.22 -23.45
CA HIS A 840 -33.63 6.98 -23.01
C HIS A 840 -34.32 5.83 -23.75
N THR A 841 -33.65 5.10 -24.63
CA THR A 841 -34.21 3.96 -25.34
C THR A 841 -33.64 2.64 -24.79
N VAL A 842 -34.52 1.72 -24.38
CA VAL A 842 -34.12 0.35 -24.00
C VAL A 842 -34.50 -0.64 -25.10
N LYS A 843 -33.52 -1.42 -25.56
CA LYS A 843 -33.73 -2.56 -26.47
C LYS A 843 -33.43 -3.87 -25.75
N MET A 844 -34.34 -4.83 -25.89
CA MET A 844 -34.18 -6.18 -25.32
C MET A 844 -34.10 -7.20 -26.45
N TYR A 845 -33.07 -8.03 -26.43
CA TYR A 845 -32.90 -9.16 -27.32
C TYR A 845 -32.97 -10.47 -26.54
N LEU A 846 -33.66 -11.47 -27.09
CA LEU A 846 -33.70 -12.83 -26.58
C LEU A 846 -33.21 -13.76 -27.69
N ASN A 847 -32.12 -14.50 -27.45
CA ASN A 847 -31.46 -15.39 -28.40
C ASN A 847 -31.12 -14.68 -29.73
N ASN A 848 -30.56 -13.46 -29.64
CA ASN A 848 -30.22 -12.56 -30.76
C ASN A 848 -31.42 -12.02 -31.56
N GLU A 849 -32.65 -12.21 -31.12
CA GLU A 849 -33.84 -11.61 -31.73
C GLU A 849 -34.34 -10.43 -30.90
N LEU A 850 -34.62 -9.29 -31.54
CA LEU A 850 -35.19 -8.12 -30.87
C LEU A 850 -36.62 -8.43 -30.42
N VAL A 851 -36.87 -8.42 -29.12
CA VAL A 851 -38.16 -8.79 -28.52
C VAL A 851 -38.89 -7.62 -27.86
N ALA A 852 -38.20 -6.53 -27.52
CA ALA A 852 -38.81 -5.28 -27.04
C ALA A 852 -37.97 -4.05 -27.41
N THR A 853 -38.64 -2.90 -27.52
CA THR A 853 -38.02 -1.58 -27.67
C THR A 853 -38.97 -0.58 -27.02
N GLU A 854 -38.52 0.10 -25.97
CA GLU A 854 -39.34 1.03 -25.21
C GLU A 854 -38.52 2.29 -24.87
N GLU A 855 -39.21 3.42 -24.77
CA GLU A 855 -38.63 4.64 -24.20
C GLU A 855 -38.81 4.62 -22.68
N VAL A 856 -37.74 4.91 -21.95
CA VAL A 856 -37.69 4.91 -20.49
C VAL A 856 -37.12 6.22 -19.98
N THR A 857 -37.49 6.58 -18.76
CA THR A 857 -36.90 7.75 -18.08
C THR A 857 -36.04 7.38 -16.90
N ILE A 858 -36.15 6.14 -16.40
CA ILE A 858 -35.33 5.62 -15.31
C ILE A 858 -34.11 4.93 -15.93
N LEU A 859 -32.91 5.43 -15.61
CA LEU A 859 -31.65 4.92 -16.13
C LEU A 859 -30.82 4.26 -15.01
N PRO A 860 -29.87 3.37 -15.35
CA PRO A 860 -29.05 2.70 -14.34
C PRO A 860 -28.30 3.67 -13.43
N GLU A 861 -27.77 4.77 -13.97
CA GLU A 861 -27.06 5.78 -13.19
C GLU A 861 -27.92 6.53 -12.16
N ASP A 862 -29.25 6.53 -12.31
CA ASP A 862 -30.18 7.16 -11.36
C ASP A 862 -30.21 6.41 -10.03
N LEU A 863 -29.88 5.12 -10.04
CA LEU A 863 -29.91 4.25 -8.87
C LEU A 863 -28.90 4.66 -7.79
N ARG A 864 -27.78 5.29 -8.18
CA ARG A 864 -26.71 5.78 -7.30
C ARG A 864 -26.30 4.78 -6.21
N VAL A 865 -25.99 3.55 -6.61
CA VAL A 865 -25.57 2.49 -5.70
C VAL A 865 -24.22 2.85 -5.06
N ARG A 866 -24.25 3.33 -3.81
CA ARG A 866 -23.05 3.77 -3.06
C ARG A 866 -22.73 2.89 -1.85
N SER A 867 -23.78 2.47 -1.14
CA SER A 867 -23.71 1.73 0.14
C SER A 867 -24.51 0.43 0.13
N SER A 868 -24.93 -0.03 -1.05
CA SER A 868 -25.57 -1.34 -1.26
C SER A 868 -24.71 -2.18 -2.21
N SER A 869 -25.21 -3.34 -2.63
CA SER A 869 -24.62 -4.17 -3.67
C SER A 869 -25.60 -4.40 -4.82
N ASN A 870 -25.03 -4.59 -6.00
CA ASN A 870 -25.74 -5.18 -7.13
C ASN A 870 -25.76 -6.70 -6.93
N TYR A 871 -26.71 -7.42 -7.51
CA TYR A 871 -26.86 -8.85 -7.27
C TYR A 871 -27.12 -9.66 -8.55
N ILE A 872 -26.67 -10.91 -8.54
CA ILE A 872 -27.17 -11.98 -9.38
C ILE A 872 -27.93 -12.95 -8.48
N GLY A 873 -29.17 -13.27 -8.87
CA GLY A 873 -29.93 -14.34 -8.26
C GLY A 873 -30.66 -14.02 -6.95
N ARG A 874 -30.72 -12.74 -6.54
CA ARG A 874 -31.58 -12.27 -5.44
C ARG A 874 -32.07 -10.85 -5.69
N ASN A 875 -33.12 -10.44 -4.99
CA ASN A 875 -33.57 -9.06 -4.96
C ASN A 875 -32.91 -8.27 -3.81
N GLN A 876 -33.10 -6.95 -3.81
CA GLN A 876 -32.49 -6.05 -2.81
C GLN A 876 -32.82 -6.43 -1.36
N ASP A 877 -34.08 -6.77 -1.06
CA ASP A 877 -34.52 -7.12 0.31
C ASP A 877 -34.31 -8.59 0.70
N GLY A 878 -33.83 -9.43 -0.22
CA GLY A 878 -33.57 -10.85 0.02
C GLY A 878 -34.82 -11.72 0.20
N SER A 879 -36.00 -11.25 -0.27
CA SER A 879 -37.24 -12.03 -0.21
C SER A 879 -37.42 -13.03 -1.37
N SER A 880 -36.64 -12.91 -2.44
CA SER A 880 -36.73 -13.76 -3.64
C SER A 880 -35.35 -14.17 -4.15
N PHE A 881 -35.20 -15.47 -4.48
CA PHE A 881 -33.95 -16.05 -4.99
C PHE A 881 -34.18 -16.81 -6.30
N LEU A 882 -33.18 -16.80 -7.18
CA LEU A 882 -33.25 -17.40 -8.51
C LEU A 882 -32.92 -18.89 -8.50
N ASN A 883 -33.74 -19.68 -9.19
CA ASN A 883 -33.45 -21.08 -9.51
C ASN A 883 -33.01 -21.22 -10.98
N ALA A 884 -31.71 -21.11 -11.23
CA ALA A 884 -31.16 -21.17 -12.59
C ALA A 884 -29.69 -21.60 -12.61
N SER A 885 -29.27 -22.16 -13.74
CA SER A 885 -27.86 -22.24 -14.11
C SER A 885 -27.48 -21.06 -14.99
N ILE A 886 -26.36 -20.39 -14.72
CA ILE A 886 -25.89 -19.20 -15.44
C ILE A 886 -24.49 -19.49 -16.01
N ASP A 887 -24.31 -19.25 -17.30
CA ASP A 887 -23.08 -19.52 -18.06
C ASP A 887 -22.16 -18.30 -18.10
N TYR A 888 -22.70 -17.12 -18.37
CA TYR A 888 -21.93 -15.88 -18.25
C TYR A 888 -22.81 -14.67 -17.98
N VAL A 889 -22.17 -13.64 -17.41
CA VAL A 889 -22.68 -12.27 -17.34
C VAL A 889 -21.62 -11.32 -17.87
N LYS A 890 -21.97 -10.50 -18.86
CA LYS A 890 -21.11 -9.45 -19.40
C LYS A 890 -21.79 -8.09 -19.29
N ILE A 891 -21.01 -7.06 -18.98
CA ILE A 891 -21.48 -5.68 -18.88
C ILE A 891 -20.54 -4.78 -19.68
N TYR A 892 -21.09 -3.98 -20.59
CA TYR A 892 -20.37 -2.97 -21.38
C TYR A 892 -20.79 -1.57 -20.97
N SER A 893 -19.86 -0.63 -20.98
CA SER A 893 -20.08 0.78 -20.62
C SER A 893 -20.69 1.62 -21.74
N VAL A 894 -21.36 0.99 -22.71
CA VAL A 894 -21.97 1.62 -23.90
C VAL A 894 -23.30 0.95 -24.23
N GLY A 895 -24.23 1.72 -24.80
CA GLY A 895 -25.61 1.30 -25.10
C GLY A 895 -25.80 0.53 -26.40
N VAL A 896 -24.74 0.36 -27.18
CA VAL A 896 -24.74 -0.39 -28.44
C VAL A 896 -23.63 -1.42 -28.35
N LYS A 897 -23.95 -2.67 -28.68
CA LYS A 897 -22.94 -3.73 -28.80
C LYS A 897 -21.93 -3.31 -29.89
N PRO A 898 -20.65 -3.11 -29.56
CA PRO A 898 -19.63 -2.68 -30.53
C PRO A 898 -19.38 -3.70 -31.65
#